data_AF-A0A6G8FK98-F1
#
_entry.id   AF-A0A6G8FK98-F1
#
_cell.length_a   1.000
_cell.length_b   1.000
_cell.length_c   1.000
_cell.angle_alpha   90.00
_cell.angle_beta   90.00
_cell.angle_gamma   90.00
#
_symmetry.space_group_name_H-M   'P 1'
#
loop_
_entity.id
_entity.type
_entity.pdbx_description
1 polymer ?
#
loop_
_entity_poly.entity_id
_entity_poly.type
_entity_poly.pdbx_seq_one_letter_code
_entity_poly.pdbx_strand_id
1 'polypeptide(L)'
;MLLATIVAAGLLLVPAVPSQAAGHGPGFVINGVFVGSYITSTNGSNAYCIEPDGANPGAEVPAQQIQSLRGYLMQSTGHWVAPYVDTEGIRRINYIISTYGGVGPGSGWQSEQAAAVALSIWAIRGVEDAVVADWVAALRARAPQHVRALVDRFITEAYERALPAVVEAPPAPELIWMDAATATLTLPAGYEVARIESGGQFVTASDPDASYGDGNRTIAFKNEASHTVTLERIPEEGSARTEPVVVSANWSREATGWPSWLWGFQPAASDTDQLLIAAAKPETISDSGVWRTDSVAELPSPFKPVVRTSVLEAKLRPGDPYIDRVEFGLAEGSSPWPRFLKDGEWKFRTVRGVGTLYGPFTEPPVQSEALPMDQELPIVGTALIDADRGPGSYEARIEAETDPSSGYYTWVWNISVAEQGPEILTGDAAEWHLDPEYVFQDSFGIPEETHVRPMSLTISTALAAHDLVPGETTHDVINVETGPGTWLTQQGLPVPVVLRATVYRTDGNPVRAPKAPAGAEVISVRTITARAPGEQTPVEVTAPSDGRGGLTVQVCVVAEDQEETVREIVEEGCDDWGIPEESARLRLPESNEEPAPPTPSVVELPKTGEASLMGSGIGGLLLLASAGTMFWVRRCAEKRPVWPAEVRESGEA
;
A
#
# COMPACT_ATOMS: atom_id res chain seq x y z
N MET A 1 -42.10 25.10 -50.21
CA MET A 1 -43.13 24.35 -50.95
C MET A 1 -44.30 24.11 -50.02
N LEU A 2 -45.45 24.71 -50.34
CA LEU A 2 -46.74 24.42 -49.71
C LEU A 2 -47.10 22.95 -49.96
N LEU A 3 -47.61 22.25 -48.95
CA LEU A 3 -48.65 21.24 -49.15
C LEU A 3 -49.65 21.34 -47.99
N ALA A 4 -50.85 21.79 -48.32
CA ALA A 4 -51.98 21.90 -47.42
C ALA A 4 -52.58 20.51 -47.18
N THR A 5 -52.82 20.15 -45.92
CA THR A 5 -53.58 18.96 -45.55
C THR A 5 -54.90 19.40 -44.91
N ILE A 6 -55.98 19.11 -45.60
CA ILE A 6 -57.36 19.31 -45.16
C ILE A 6 -57.65 18.29 -44.05
N VAL A 7 -57.85 18.77 -42.81
CA VAL A 7 -58.36 17.94 -41.71
C VAL A 7 -59.89 18.00 -41.76
N ALA A 8 -60.51 16.89 -42.15
CA ALA A 8 -61.94 16.68 -42.01
C ALA A 8 -62.26 16.53 -40.51
N ALA A 9 -63.00 17.49 -39.96
CA ALA A 9 -63.57 17.39 -38.63
C ALA A 9 -64.71 16.34 -38.64
N GLY A 10 -64.36 15.09 -38.36
CA GLY A 10 -65.34 14.06 -38.01
C GLY A 10 -65.82 14.28 -36.58
N LEU A 11 -67.04 14.81 -36.42
CA LEU A 11 -67.77 14.74 -35.16
C LEU A 11 -68.02 13.25 -34.84
N LEU A 12 -67.16 12.65 -34.03
CA LEU A 12 -67.48 11.40 -33.33
C LEU A 12 -68.47 11.76 -32.21
N LEU A 13 -69.76 11.67 -32.50
CA LEU A 13 -70.80 11.57 -31.47
C LEU A 13 -70.55 10.26 -30.72
N VAL A 14 -69.86 10.32 -29.59
CA VAL A 14 -69.87 9.22 -28.62
C VAL A 14 -71.32 9.13 -28.12
N PRO A 15 -72.04 8.01 -28.34
CA PRO A 15 -73.38 7.87 -27.79
C PRO A 15 -73.28 7.93 -26.27
N ALA A 16 -74.02 8.87 -25.66
CA ALA A 16 -74.25 8.86 -24.23
C ALA A 16 -74.91 7.53 -23.87
N VAL A 17 -74.24 6.70 -23.08
CA VAL A 17 -74.85 5.49 -22.52
C VAL A 17 -76.04 5.96 -21.67
N PRO A 18 -77.26 5.44 -21.87
CA PRO A 18 -78.39 5.83 -21.05
C PRO A 18 -78.09 5.47 -19.59
N SER A 19 -78.14 6.46 -18.70
CA SER A 19 -78.01 6.24 -17.26
C SER A 19 -79.22 5.44 -16.77
N GLN A 20 -79.01 4.19 -16.37
CA GLN A 20 -80.05 3.42 -15.66
C GLN A 20 -79.83 3.60 -14.15
N ALA A 21 -80.93 3.69 -13.40
CA ALA A 21 -80.88 3.68 -11.95
C ALA A 21 -80.45 2.30 -11.44
N ALA A 22 -79.62 2.24 -10.41
CA ALA A 22 -79.31 0.98 -9.74
C ALA A 22 -80.59 0.40 -9.12
N GLY A 23 -80.80 -0.91 -9.27
CA GLY A 23 -81.97 -1.59 -8.72
C GLY A 23 -81.76 -1.99 -7.26
N HIS A 24 -82.83 -2.15 -6.48
CA HIS A 24 -82.73 -2.78 -5.16
C HIS A 24 -82.25 -4.23 -5.30
N GLY A 25 -81.19 -4.57 -4.58
CA GLY A 25 -80.72 -5.93 -4.38
C GLY A 25 -81.33 -6.57 -3.13
N PRO A 26 -80.69 -7.61 -2.58
CA PRO A 26 -81.06 -8.18 -1.28
C PRO A 26 -81.10 -7.13 -0.17
N GLY A 27 -82.19 -7.13 0.60
CA GLY A 27 -82.41 -6.17 1.68
C GLY A 27 -83.83 -6.22 2.23
N PHE A 28 -84.14 -5.28 3.12
CA PHE A 28 -85.47 -5.09 3.69
C PHE A 28 -85.89 -3.63 3.61
N VAL A 29 -87.20 -3.40 3.67
CA VAL A 29 -87.73 -2.06 3.97
C VAL A 29 -88.02 -2.01 5.47
N ILE A 30 -87.26 -1.18 6.19
CA ILE A 30 -87.45 -0.94 7.62
C ILE A 30 -87.99 0.48 7.78
N ASN A 31 -89.23 0.61 8.24
CA ASN A 31 -89.89 1.91 8.45
C ASN A 31 -89.89 2.83 7.22
N GLY A 32 -90.12 2.25 6.02
CA GLY A 32 -90.14 2.99 4.75
C GLY A 32 -88.77 3.22 4.12
N VAL A 33 -87.67 2.88 4.80
CA VAL A 33 -86.30 2.99 4.30
C VAL A 33 -85.83 1.64 3.79
N PHE A 34 -85.29 1.59 2.57
CA PHE A 34 -84.63 0.38 2.08
C PHE A 34 -83.24 0.24 2.71
N VAL A 35 -82.96 -0.93 3.29
CA VAL A 35 -81.73 -1.27 3.99
C VAL A 35 -81.20 -2.57 3.37
N GLY A 36 -80.18 -2.45 2.53
CA GLY A 36 -79.66 -3.57 1.75
C GLY A 36 -78.64 -3.15 0.72
N SER A 37 -78.32 -4.07 -0.19
CA SER A 37 -77.49 -3.77 -1.34
C SER A 37 -78.31 -3.24 -2.50
N TYR A 38 -77.64 -2.54 -3.40
CA TYR A 38 -78.13 -2.12 -4.71
C TYR A 38 -77.35 -2.90 -5.76
N ILE A 39 -78.01 -3.25 -6.85
CA ILE A 39 -77.39 -3.90 -7.99
C ILE A 39 -77.05 -2.82 -9.00
N THR A 40 -75.75 -2.64 -9.23
CA THR A 40 -75.24 -1.70 -10.23
C THR A 40 -75.65 -2.18 -11.63
N SER A 41 -76.20 -1.27 -12.42
CA SER A 41 -76.56 -1.46 -13.82
C SER A 41 -75.33 -1.66 -14.73
N THR A 42 -74.17 -1.14 -14.34
CA THR A 42 -72.95 -1.19 -15.18
C THR A 42 -72.27 -2.57 -15.20
N ASN A 43 -72.24 -3.26 -14.06
CA ASN A 43 -71.53 -4.55 -13.94
C ASN A 43 -72.28 -5.61 -13.10
N GLY A 44 -73.53 -5.34 -12.69
CA GLY A 44 -74.36 -6.29 -11.95
C GLY A 44 -73.82 -6.64 -10.55
N SER A 45 -72.94 -5.81 -10.00
CA SER A 45 -72.32 -6.04 -8.69
C SER A 45 -73.13 -5.38 -7.56
N ASN A 46 -72.91 -5.86 -6.33
CA ASN A 46 -73.48 -5.21 -5.16
C ASN A 46 -72.72 -3.89 -4.89
N ALA A 47 -73.47 -2.81 -4.80
CA ALA A 47 -73.05 -1.58 -4.17
C ALA A 47 -73.94 -1.31 -2.94
N TYR A 48 -73.47 -0.46 -2.05
CA TYR A 48 -74.17 -0.08 -0.84
C TYR A 48 -74.25 1.43 -0.75
N CYS A 49 -75.34 1.95 -0.22
CA CYS A 49 -75.43 3.38 0.02
C CYS A 49 -74.60 3.77 1.24
N ILE A 50 -73.90 4.88 1.14
CA ILE A 50 -73.03 5.38 2.23
C ILE A 50 -73.70 6.47 3.06
N GLU A 51 -74.64 7.24 2.49
CA GLU A 51 -75.39 8.28 3.21
C GLU A 51 -76.73 7.76 3.77
N PRO A 52 -76.84 7.52 5.08
CA PRO A 52 -78.12 7.15 5.68
C PRO A 52 -79.16 8.27 5.51
N ASP A 53 -80.40 7.89 5.21
CA ASP A 53 -81.54 8.82 5.00
C ASP A 53 -81.44 9.74 3.78
N GLY A 54 -80.62 9.42 2.77
CA GLY A 54 -80.60 10.14 1.50
C GLY A 54 -81.62 9.66 0.45
N ALA A 55 -81.73 10.41 -0.64
CA ALA A 55 -82.12 10.04 -2.00
C ALA A 55 -81.70 8.64 -2.45
N ASN A 56 -82.63 7.74 -2.75
CA ASN A 56 -82.30 6.62 -3.62
C ASN A 56 -81.64 7.12 -4.92
N PRO A 57 -80.53 6.52 -5.36
CA PRO A 57 -79.75 6.97 -6.50
C PRO A 57 -80.55 6.92 -7.82
N GLY A 58 -80.63 8.03 -8.54
CA GLY A 58 -81.48 8.18 -9.73
C GLY A 58 -80.84 7.79 -11.08
N ALA A 59 -79.51 7.73 -11.18
CA ALA A 59 -78.79 7.54 -12.45
C ALA A 59 -77.32 7.12 -12.25
N GLU A 60 -76.91 5.92 -12.65
CA GLU A 60 -75.53 5.43 -12.43
C GLU A 60 -74.51 6.03 -13.41
N VAL A 61 -73.33 6.41 -12.90
CA VAL A 61 -72.16 6.78 -13.72
C VAL A 61 -70.97 5.87 -13.38
N PRO A 62 -69.93 5.80 -14.24
CA PRO A 62 -68.77 4.96 -14.01
C PRO A 62 -68.13 5.18 -12.64
N ALA A 63 -67.74 4.08 -11.97
CA ALA A 63 -67.15 4.14 -10.65
C ALA A 63 -65.85 4.94 -10.64
N GLN A 64 -65.66 5.76 -9.61
CA GLN A 64 -64.42 6.50 -9.35
C GLN A 64 -63.86 6.11 -7.98
N GLN A 65 -62.54 6.12 -7.85
CA GLN A 65 -61.88 5.94 -6.57
C GLN A 65 -62.14 7.16 -5.68
N ILE A 66 -62.67 6.93 -4.48
CA ILE A 66 -62.95 7.96 -3.49
C ILE A 66 -62.19 7.69 -2.19
N GLN A 67 -61.52 8.71 -1.67
CA GLN A 67 -60.75 8.68 -0.40
C GLN A 67 -61.39 9.55 0.70
N SER A 68 -62.47 10.25 0.35
CA SER A 68 -63.30 11.01 1.27
C SER A 68 -64.74 10.92 0.78
N LEU A 69 -65.69 11.11 1.70
CA LEU A 69 -67.10 11.18 1.38
C LEU A 69 -67.55 12.62 1.47
N ARG A 70 -68.38 13.04 0.52
CA ARG A 70 -68.99 14.36 0.53
C ARG A 70 -69.91 14.56 1.74
N GLY A 71 -70.23 15.82 2.03
CA GLY A 71 -71.35 16.15 2.90
C GLY A 71 -72.69 15.91 2.19
N TYR A 72 -73.75 15.70 2.96
CA TYR A 72 -75.09 15.45 2.41
C TYR A 72 -76.19 15.94 3.34
N LEU A 73 -77.40 16.10 2.80
CA LEU A 73 -78.60 16.51 3.53
C LEU A 73 -79.52 15.32 3.76
N MET A 74 -79.79 14.99 5.03
CA MET A 74 -80.75 13.95 5.42
C MET A 74 -82.19 14.35 5.05
N GLN A 75 -82.94 13.47 4.39
CA GLN A 75 -84.28 13.78 3.87
C GLN A 75 -85.34 13.94 4.95
N SER A 76 -85.32 13.09 5.97
CA SER A 76 -86.36 13.05 7.00
C SER A 76 -86.18 14.14 8.05
N THR A 77 -84.95 14.62 8.25
CA THR A 77 -84.61 15.61 9.30
C THR A 77 -84.22 16.97 8.76
N GLY A 78 -83.79 17.07 7.49
CA GLY A 78 -83.18 18.28 6.94
C GLY A 78 -81.82 18.61 7.56
N HIS A 79 -81.20 17.66 8.28
CA HIS A 79 -79.90 17.83 8.92
C HIS A 79 -78.77 17.72 7.89
N TRP A 80 -77.83 18.67 7.94
CA TRP A 80 -76.63 18.63 7.10
C TRP A 80 -75.52 17.84 7.78
N VAL A 81 -75.06 16.78 7.12
CA VAL A 81 -73.95 15.94 7.55
C VAL A 81 -72.68 16.40 6.86
N ALA A 82 -71.65 16.71 7.64
CA ALA A 82 -70.36 17.17 7.11
C ALA A 82 -69.65 16.08 6.27
N PRO A 83 -68.72 16.46 5.37
CA PRO A 83 -67.86 15.50 4.68
C PRO A 83 -67.14 14.54 5.62
N TYR A 84 -66.96 13.29 5.21
CA TYR A 84 -66.21 12.27 5.94
C TYR A 84 -64.78 12.18 5.40
N VAL A 85 -63.80 12.37 6.26
CA VAL A 85 -62.37 12.25 5.90
C VAL A 85 -61.62 11.26 6.78
N ASP A 86 -62.32 10.52 7.65
CA ASP A 86 -61.73 9.47 8.48
C ASP A 86 -61.29 8.28 7.62
N THR A 87 -59.98 8.20 7.39
CA THR A 87 -59.35 7.16 6.57
C THR A 87 -59.46 5.78 7.19
N GLU A 88 -59.50 5.70 8.52
CA GLU A 88 -59.69 4.47 9.27
C GLU A 88 -61.13 3.96 9.10
N GLY A 89 -62.11 4.86 9.23
CA GLY A 89 -63.51 4.57 8.96
C GLY A 89 -63.77 4.09 7.52
N ILE A 90 -63.19 4.76 6.52
CA ILE A 90 -63.29 4.34 5.11
C ILE A 90 -62.67 2.95 4.89
N ARG A 91 -61.54 2.66 5.53
CA ARG A 91 -60.89 1.35 5.46
C ARG A 91 -61.76 0.25 6.10
N ARG A 92 -62.39 0.52 7.23
CA ARG A 92 -63.33 -0.41 7.88
C ARG A 92 -64.57 -0.66 7.03
N ILE A 93 -65.09 0.37 6.37
CA ILE A 93 -66.20 0.24 5.40
C ILE A 93 -65.76 -0.64 4.22
N ASN A 94 -64.55 -0.44 3.69
CA ASN A 94 -63.97 -1.29 2.65
C ASN A 94 -63.86 -2.76 3.10
N TYR A 95 -63.36 -3.01 4.32
CA TYR A 95 -63.31 -4.35 4.93
C TYR A 95 -64.68 -5.02 4.96
N ILE A 96 -65.70 -4.31 5.45
CA ILE A 96 -67.05 -4.87 5.63
C ILE A 96 -67.68 -5.20 4.26
N ILE A 97 -67.57 -4.30 3.29
CA ILE A 97 -68.13 -4.54 1.94
C ILE A 97 -67.36 -5.67 1.25
N SER A 98 -66.04 -5.73 1.38
CA SER A 98 -65.24 -6.77 0.72
C SER A 98 -65.47 -8.15 1.33
N THR A 99 -65.61 -8.22 2.66
CA THR A 99 -65.71 -9.49 3.38
C THR A 99 -67.14 -10.03 3.41
N TYR A 100 -68.12 -9.14 3.57
CA TYR A 100 -69.53 -9.52 3.77
C TYR A 100 -70.49 -8.93 2.74
N GLY A 101 -70.08 -7.91 1.98
CA GLY A 101 -70.92 -7.22 0.99
C GLY A 101 -71.19 -8.02 -0.29
N GLY A 102 -70.37 -9.05 -0.54
CA GLY A 102 -70.69 -10.12 -1.46
C GLY A 102 -70.31 -9.93 -2.93
N VAL A 103 -69.94 -11.03 -3.61
CA VAL A 103 -69.52 -11.05 -5.02
C VAL A 103 -70.43 -11.96 -5.88
N GLY A 104 -71.30 -11.33 -6.68
CA GLY A 104 -71.92 -11.94 -7.87
C GLY A 104 -73.36 -12.49 -7.73
N PRO A 105 -74.12 -12.61 -8.83
CA PRO A 105 -75.53 -12.98 -8.82
C PRO A 105 -75.71 -14.50 -8.57
N GLY A 106 -76.50 -14.86 -7.56
CA GLY A 106 -76.85 -16.26 -7.26
C GLY A 106 -78.04 -16.38 -6.30
N SER A 107 -78.78 -17.49 -6.35
CA SER A 107 -80.04 -17.70 -5.60
C SER A 107 -79.88 -18.03 -4.10
N GLY A 108 -78.77 -17.59 -3.47
CA GLY A 108 -78.44 -17.87 -2.07
C GLY A 108 -78.12 -16.64 -1.21
N TRP A 109 -78.29 -15.42 -1.72
CA TRP A 109 -78.02 -14.20 -0.94
C TRP A 109 -79.07 -13.97 0.14
N GLN A 110 -78.61 -13.79 1.38
CA GLN A 110 -79.48 -13.54 2.53
C GLN A 110 -79.70 -12.02 2.66
N SER A 111 -80.94 -11.55 2.52
CA SER A 111 -81.33 -10.15 2.78
C SER A 111 -80.87 -9.65 4.15
N GLU A 112 -80.76 -10.56 5.13
CA GLU A 112 -80.24 -10.33 6.48
C GLU A 112 -78.78 -9.86 6.49
N GLN A 113 -77.92 -10.48 5.67
CA GLN A 113 -76.52 -10.11 5.56
C GLN A 113 -76.35 -8.77 4.85
N ALA A 114 -77.06 -8.55 3.74
CA ALA A 114 -76.99 -7.28 3.00
C ALA A 114 -77.50 -6.10 3.85
N ALA A 115 -78.58 -6.31 4.62
CA ALA A 115 -79.06 -5.30 5.56
C ALA A 115 -78.06 -5.05 6.70
N ALA A 116 -77.40 -6.10 7.21
CA ALA A 116 -76.35 -5.94 8.22
C ALA A 116 -75.13 -5.17 7.67
N VAL A 117 -74.72 -5.40 6.42
CA VAL A 117 -73.66 -4.63 5.76
C VAL A 117 -74.05 -3.16 5.65
N ALA A 118 -75.23 -2.84 5.12
CA ALA A 118 -75.72 -1.47 5.00
C ALA A 118 -75.79 -0.74 6.36
N LEU A 119 -76.34 -1.40 7.39
CA LEU A 119 -76.39 -0.82 8.74
C LEU A 119 -75.01 -0.64 9.37
N SER A 120 -74.05 -1.52 9.08
CA SER A 120 -72.68 -1.39 9.59
C SER A 120 -71.95 -0.23 8.93
N ILE A 121 -72.13 -0.04 7.62
CA ILE A 121 -71.61 1.10 6.86
C ILE A 121 -72.13 2.41 7.45
N TRP A 122 -73.45 2.50 7.66
CA TRP A 122 -74.06 3.71 8.23
C TRP A 122 -73.67 3.95 9.69
N ALA A 123 -73.48 2.89 10.47
CA ALA A 123 -72.99 3.01 11.85
C ALA A 123 -71.56 3.57 11.90
N ILE A 124 -70.68 3.15 10.99
CA ILE A 124 -69.31 3.71 10.89
C ILE A 124 -69.36 5.15 10.38
N ARG A 125 -70.10 5.43 9.30
CA ARG A 125 -70.24 6.78 8.74
C ARG A 125 -70.82 7.78 9.74
N GLY A 126 -71.77 7.33 10.55
CA GLY A 126 -72.50 8.14 11.52
C GLY A 126 -71.76 8.39 12.83
N VAL A 127 -70.60 7.78 13.08
CA VAL A 127 -69.93 7.85 14.39
C VAL A 127 -69.54 9.29 14.80
N GLU A 128 -69.28 10.16 13.81
CA GLU A 128 -68.88 11.55 14.02
C GLU A 128 -70.06 12.53 14.05
N ASP A 129 -71.29 12.08 13.76
CA ASP A 129 -72.48 12.93 13.72
C ASP A 129 -73.60 12.33 14.58
N ALA A 130 -73.91 12.99 15.70
CA ALA A 130 -74.87 12.50 16.69
C ALA A 130 -76.29 12.31 16.10
N VAL A 131 -76.72 13.16 15.17
CA VAL A 131 -78.05 13.06 14.55
C VAL A 131 -78.11 11.81 13.65
N VAL A 132 -77.05 11.57 12.89
CA VAL A 132 -76.92 10.35 12.07
C VAL A 132 -76.83 9.11 12.96
N ALA A 133 -76.00 9.15 14.01
CA ALA A 133 -75.84 8.03 14.95
C ALA A 133 -77.18 7.64 15.60
N ASP A 134 -77.94 8.62 16.10
CA ASP A 134 -79.26 8.39 16.71
C ASP A 134 -80.25 7.83 15.69
N TRP A 135 -80.27 8.37 14.47
CA TRP A 135 -81.15 7.89 13.39
C TRP A 135 -80.83 6.45 13.00
N VAL A 136 -79.54 6.13 12.80
CA VAL A 136 -79.07 4.77 12.46
C VAL A 136 -79.34 3.82 13.62
N ALA A 137 -79.13 4.23 14.87
CA ALA A 137 -79.43 3.43 16.05
C ALA A 137 -80.93 3.12 16.16
N ALA A 138 -81.80 4.10 15.89
CA ALA A 138 -83.25 3.91 15.90
C ALA A 138 -83.71 2.97 14.78
N LEU A 139 -83.10 3.03 13.60
CA LEU A 139 -83.38 2.12 12.50
C LEU A 139 -82.88 0.70 12.82
N ARG A 140 -81.66 0.59 13.34
CA ARG A 140 -81.03 -0.67 13.76
C ARG A 140 -81.82 -1.35 14.87
N ALA A 141 -82.37 -0.62 15.84
CA ALA A 141 -83.18 -1.17 16.93
C ALA A 141 -84.45 -1.89 16.45
N ARG A 142 -84.95 -1.55 15.27
CA ARG A 142 -86.12 -2.17 14.61
C ARG A 142 -85.76 -3.37 13.73
N ALA A 143 -84.48 -3.59 13.46
CA ALA A 143 -84.02 -4.75 12.71
C ALA A 143 -84.14 -6.05 13.55
N PRO A 144 -84.31 -7.22 12.91
CA PRO A 144 -84.32 -8.50 13.61
C PRO A 144 -83.08 -8.72 14.48
N GLN A 145 -83.22 -9.47 15.58
CA GLN A 145 -82.12 -9.69 16.53
C GLN A 145 -80.86 -10.28 15.88
N HIS A 146 -81.02 -11.23 14.94
CA HIS A 146 -79.88 -11.81 14.22
C HIS A 146 -79.17 -10.78 13.32
N VAL A 147 -79.89 -9.87 12.64
CA VAL A 147 -79.28 -8.78 11.85
C VAL A 147 -78.49 -7.85 12.77
N ARG A 148 -79.04 -7.49 13.93
CA ARG A 148 -78.33 -6.65 14.90
C ARG A 148 -77.04 -7.30 15.39
N ALA A 149 -77.05 -8.61 15.64
CA ALA A 149 -75.86 -9.36 16.01
C ALA A 149 -74.82 -9.43 14.88
N LEU A 150 -75.26 -9.52 13.61
CA LEU A 150 -74.37 -9.44 12.45
C LEU A 150 -73.69 -8.06 12.37
N VAL A 151 -74.43 -6.97 12.61
CA VAL A 151 -73.87 -5.61 12.61
C VAL A 151 -72.78 -5.46 13.68
N ASP A 152 -73.03 -5.89 14.92
CA ASP A 152 -72.02 -5.81 15.99
C ASP A 152 -70.76 -6.60 15.62
N ARG A 153 -70.94 -7.80 15.06
CA ARG A 153 -69.83 -8.65 14.65
C ARG A 153 -69.03 -8.03 13.51
N PHE A 154 -69.69 -7.54 12.45
CA PHE A 154 -69.01 -6.94 11.30
C PHE A 154 -68.20 -5.70 11.70
N ILE A 155 -68.76 -4.84 12.55
CA ILE A 155 -68.04 -3.68 13.07
C ILE A 155 -66.86 -4.15 13.93
N THR A 156 -67.06 -5.08 14.86
CA THR A 156 -65.97 -5.59 15.72
C THR A 156 -64.83 -6.17 14.89
N GLU A 157 -65.13 -7.06 13.94
CA GLU A 157 -64.11 -7.66 13.07
C GLU A 157 -63.41 -6.60 12.19
N ALA A 158 -64.11 -5.57 11.72
CA ALA A 158 -63.50 -4.49 10.96
C ALA A 158 -62.50 -3.68 11.80
N TYR A 159 -62.81 -3.39 13.07
CA TYR A 159 -61.89 -2.70 13.97
C TYR A 159 -60.63 -3.54 14.27
N GLU A 160 -60.76 -4.86 14.33
CA GLU A 160 -59.65 -5.77 14.61
C GLU A 160 -58.79 -6.10 13.39
N ARG A 161 -59.38 -6.12 12.18
CA ARG A 161 -58.76 -6.73 10.98
C ARG A 161 -58.59 -5.81 9.80
N ALA A 162 -59.21 -4.63 9.78
CA ALA A 162 -59.03 -3.65 8.71
C ALA A 162 -57.71 -2.87 8.89
N LEU A 163 -56.58 -3.57 8.94
CA LEU A 163 -55.27 -2.97 9.12
C LEU A 163 -54.71 -2.44 7.79
N PRO A 164 -54.00 -1.30 7.79
CA PRO A 164 -53.29 -0.84 6.59
C PRO A 164 -52.17 -1.82 6.24
N ALA A 165 -51.75 -1.80 4.97
CA ALA A 165 -50.50 -2.46 4.60
C ALA A 165 -49.32 -1.64 5.16
N VAL A 166 -48.41 -2.31 5.87
CA VAL A 166 -47.20 -1.69 6.42
C VAL A 166 -46.00 -2.53 5.99
N VAL A 167 -45.12 -1.94 5.19
CA VAL A 167 -43.83 -2.55 4.87
C VAL A 167 -42.79 -2.00 5.85
N GLU A 168 -42.18 -2.90 6.62
CA GLU A 168 -41.08 -2.56 7.51
C GLU A 168 -39.75 -2.97 6.89
N ALA A 169 -38.80 -2.03 6.88
CA ALA A 169 -37.43 -2.30 6.47
C ALA A 169 -36.83 -3.42 7.36
N PRO A 170 -36.03 -4.33 6.79
CA PRO A 170 -35.27 -5.28 7.59
C PRO A 170 -34.35 -4.56 8.59
N PRO A 171 -33.98 -5.19 9.72
CA PRO A 171 -32.91 -4.69 10.58
C PRO A 171 -31.62 -4.44 9.79
N ALA A 172 -30.79 -3.52 10.27
CA ALA A 172 -29.51 -3.22 9.63
C ALA A 172 -28.57 -4.45 9.67
N PRO A 173 -27.89 -4.78 8.56
CA PRO A 173 -26.81 -5.74 8.54
C PRO A 173 -25.65 -5.31 9.43
N GLU A 174 -24.86 -6.29 9.86
CA GLU A 174 -23.69 -6.10 10.71
C GLU A 174 -22.44 -6.62 10.01
N LEU A 175 -21.38 -5.81 9.97
CA LEU A 175 -20.08 -6.17 9.40
C LEU A 175 -19.01 -6.18 10.50
N ILE A 176 -18.39 -7.34 10.71
CA ILE A 176 -17.40 -7.55 11.79
C ILE A 176 -16.10 -8.08 11.19
N TRP A 177 -14.99 -7.39 11.46
CA TRP A 177 -13.65 -7.84 11.08
C TRP A 177 -13.17 -8.95 12.02
N MET A 178 -12.66 -10.03 11.43
CA MET A 178 -12.03 -11.14 12.16
C MET A 178 -10.52 -10.91 12.30
N ASP A 179 -9.91 -10.32 11.27
CA ASP A 179 -8.52 -9.89 11.23
C ASP A 179 -8.35 -8.76 10.20
N ALA A 180 -7.10 -8.42 9.87
CA ALA A 180 -6.71 -7.40 8.91
C ALA A 180 -7.19 -7.63 7.46
N ALA A 181 -7.57 -8.87 7.13
CA ALA A 181 -7.85 -9.32 5.76
C ALA A 181 -9.27 -9.86 5.58
N THR A 182 -9.95 -10.32 6.64
CA THR A 182 -11.22 -11.03 6.53
C THR A 182 -12.29 -10.48 7.47
N ALA A 183 -13.52 -10.41 6.97
CA ALA A 183 -14.68 -9.97 7.74
C ALA A 183 -15.90 -10.85 7.50
N THR A 184 -16.85 -10.78 8.41
CA THR A 184 -18.15 -11.44 8.33
C THR A 184 -19.26 -10.40 8.24
N LEU A 185 -20.07 -10.50 7.18
CA LEU A 185 -21.30 -9.73 7.00
C LEU A 185 -22.50 -10.60 7.38
N THR A 186 -23.27 -10.17 8.38
CA THR A 186 -24.53 -10.79 8.78
C THR A 186 -25.70 -9.98 8.23
N LEU A 187 -26.48 -10.61 7.35
CA LEU A 187 -27.66 -10.05 6.70
C LEU A 187 -28.91 -10.63 7.38
N PRO A 188 -29.74 -9.81 8.04
CA PRO A 188 -31.05 -10.24 8.51
C PRO A 188 -31.96 -10.72 7.37
N ALA A 189 -33.04 -11.42 7.71
CA ALA A 189 -34.03 -11.87 6.73
C ALA A 189 -34.60 -10.70 5.91
N GLY A 190 -34.72 -10.86 4.60
CA GLY A 190 -35.29 -9.88 3.66
C GLY A 190 -34.30 -9.11 2.78
N TYR A 191 -32.99 -9.34 2.89
CA TYR A 191 -32.01 -8.86 1.90
C TYR A 191 -31.85 -9.86 0.76
N GLU A 192 -31.85 -9.36 -0.48
CA GLU A 192 -31.83 -10.21 -1.69
C GLU A 192 -30.47 -10.22 -2.37
N VAL A 193 -29.76 -9.08 -2.33
CA VAL A 193 -28.47 -8.89 -3.00
C VAL A 193 -27.56 -8.08 -2.09
N ALA A 194 -26.33 -8.52 -1.91
CA ALA A 194 -25.26 -7.72 -1.32
C ALA A 194 -24.14 -7.48 -2.34
N ARG A 195 -23.49 -6.32 -2.23
CA ARG A 195 -22.44 -5.86 -3.13
C ARG A 195 -21.28 -5.25 -2.35
N ILE A 196 -20.07 -5.58 -2.76
CA ILE A 196 -18.85 -4.86 -2.39
C ILE A 196 -18.54 -3.85 -3.48
N GLU A 197 -18.68 -2.58 -3.12
CA GLU A 197 -18.47 -1.47 -4.04
C GLU A 197 -16.99 -1.11 -4.18
N SER A 198 -16.19 -1.29 -3.13
CA SER A 198 -14.73 -1.10 -3.12
C SER A 198 -14.04 -1.93 -2.04
N GLY A 199 -12.75 -2.22 -2.23
CA GLY A 199 -11.86 -2.72 -1.19
C GLY A 199 -11.93 -4.23 -0.88
N GLY A 200 -12.72 -5.03 -1.59
CA GLY A 200 -12.83 -6.47 -1.28
C GLY A 200 -13.63 -7.32 -2.25
N GLN A 201 -13.78 -8.60 -1.89
CA GLN A 201 -14.66 -9.57 -2.55
C GLN A 201 -15.30 -10.54 -1.54
N PHE A 202 -16.44 -11.12 -1.91
CA PHE A 202 -17.06 -12.19 -1.14
C PHE A 202 -16.32 -13.52 -1.37
N VAL A 203 -16.24 -14.35 -0.34
CA VAL A 203 -15.51 -15.63 -0.36
C VAL A 203 -16.44 -16.81 -0.17
N THR A 204 -17.24 -16.79 0.90
CA THR A 204 -18.19 -17.87 1.22
C THR A 204 -19.49 -17.28 1.77
N ALA A 205 -20.58 -18.05 1.65
CA ALA A 205 -21.89 -17.69 2.19
C ALA A 205 -22.52 -18.91 2.86
N SER A 206 -23.35 -18.65 3.86
CA SER A 206 -24.13 -19.68 4.57
C SER A 206 -25.20 -20.32 3.68
N ASP A 207 -25.69 -19.60 2.67
CA ASP A 207 -26.63 -20.12 1.67
C ASP A 207 -25.87 -20.87 0.57
N PRO A 208 -26.01 -22.20 0.46
CA PRO A 208 -25.34 -22.98 -0.57
C PRO A 208 -25.86 -22.69 -1.99
N ASP A 209 -27.04 -22.10 -2.12
CA ASP A 209 -27.67 -21.76 -3.39
C ASP A 209 -27.42 -20.29 -3.79
N ALA A 210 -26.63 -19.54 -3.00
CA ALA A 210 -26.26 -18.18 -3.34
C ALA A 210 -25.41 -18.12 -4.62
N SER A 211 -25.67 -17.13 -5.46
CA SER A 211 -24.95 -16.94 -6.72
C SER A 211 -24.03 -15.72 -6.65
N TYR A 212 -22.77 -15.90 -7.05
CA TYR A 212 -21.76 -14.86 -7.12
C TYR A 212 -21.68 -14.25 -8.53
N GLY A 213 -21.42 -12.95 -8.58
CA GLY A 213 -21.21 -12.20 -9.82
C GLY A 213 -20.13 -11.14 -9.67
N ASP A 214 -19.74 -10.52 -10.79
CA ASP A 214 -18.80 -9.39 -10.81
C ASP A 214 -17.46 -9.70 -10.10
N GLY A 215 -16.83 -10.84 -10.43
CA GLY A 215 -15.59 -11.27 -9.77
C GLY A 215 -15.76 -11.47 -8.27
N ASN A 216 -16.88 -12.06 -7.85
CA ASN A 216 -17.29 -12.23 -6.45
C ASN A 216 -17.57 -10.93 -5.67
N ARG A 217 -17.76 -9.79 -6.35
CA ARG A 217 -18.15 -8.53 -5.69
C ARG A 217 -19.66 -8.39 -5.49
N THR A 218 -20.46 -9.27 -6.10
CA THR A 218 -21.91 -9.31 -5.88
C THR A 218 -22.31 -10.72 -5.46
N ILE A 219 -23.21 -10.81 -4.50
CA ILE A 219 -23.85 -12.06 -4.09
C ILE A 219 -25.37 -11.87 -4.08
N ALA A 220 -26.10 -12.80 -4.68
CA ALA A 220 -27.57 -12.83 -4.68
C ALA A 220 -28.08 -14.10 -4.01
N PHE A 221 -29.07 -13.94 -3.14
CA PHE A 221 -29.66 -15.01 -2.34
C PHE A 221 -30.93 -15.55 -2.99
N LYS A 222 -31.22 -16.85 -2.82
CA LYS A 222 -32.41 -17.47 -3.43
C LYS A 222 -33.64 -17.41 -2.55
N ASN A 223 -33.46 -17.07 -1.28
CA ASN A 223 -34.52 -16.98 -0.29
C ASN A 223 -34.31 -15.77 0.62
N GLU A 224 -35.39 -15.33 1.26
CA GLU A 224 -35.40 -14.18 2.16
C GLU A 224 -34.92 -14.51 3.58
N ALA A 225 -34.25 -15.66 3.82
CA ALA A 225 -33.74 -15.99 5.15
C ALA A 225 -32.59 -15.07 5.57
N SER A 226 -32.17 -15.17 6.83
CA SER A 226 -30.94 -14.53 7.29
C SER A 226 -29.72 -15.25 6.72
N HIS A 227 -28.71 -14.49 6.31
CA HIS A 227 -27.50 -15.01 5.71
C HIS A 227 -26.25 -14.48 6.40
N THR A 228 -25.20 -15.31 6.42
CA THR A 228 -23.87 -14.90 6.83
C THR A 228 -22.93 -15.08 5.65
N VAL A 229 -22.16 -14.03 5.33
CA VAL A 229 -21.23 -14.02 4.21
C VAL A 229 -19.85 -13.62 4.72
N THR A 230 -18.82 -14.36 4.34
CA THR A 230 -17.44 -13.95 4.58
C THR A 230 -16.94 -13.15 3.39
N LEU A 231 -16.24 -12.07 3.66
CA LEU A 231 -15.53 -11.29 2.65
C LEU A 231 -14.06 -11.18 2.99
N GLU A 232 -13.25 -10.94 1.97
CA GLU A 232 -11.84 -10.62 2.11
C GLU A 232 -11.53 -9.26 1.52
N ARG A 233 -10.60 -8.56 2.16
CA ARG A 233 -10.06 -7.29 1.70
C ARG A 233 -9.15 -7.53 0.50
N ILE A 234 -9.34 -6.73 -0.55
CA ILE A 234 -8.49 -6.69 -1.73
C ILE A 234 -8.00 -5.27 -1.91
N PRO A 235 -6.82 -4.91 -1.36
CA PRO A 235 -6.21 -3.61 -1.58
C PRO A 235 -5.83 -3.46 -3.06
N GLU A 236 -6.24 -2.35 -3.66
CA GLU A 236 -5.90 -2.01 -5.06
C GLU A 236 -4.54 -1.28 -5.12
N GLU A 237 -3.95 -1.16 -6.31
CA GLU A 237 -2.74 -0.35 -6.50
C GLU A 237 -3.00 1.10 -6.05
N GLY A 238 -2.11 1.64 -5.21
CA GLY A 238 -2.29 2.99 -4.67
C GLY A 238 -3.36 3.10 -3.57
N SER A 239 -3.81 1.99 -2.98
CA SER A 239 -4.66 2.03 -1.78
C SER A 239 -3.86 2.33 -0.51
N ALA A 240 -4.47 3.08 0.41
CA ALA A 240 -3.89 3.36 1.71
C ALA A 240 -4.02 2.15 2.66
N ARG A 241 -3.25 2.15 3.75
CA ARG A 241 -3.30 1.08 4.75
C ARG A 241 -4.71 0.93 5.34
N THR A 242 -5.40 2.05 5.55
CA THR A 242 -6.72 2.19 6.18
C THR A 242 -7.87 2.35 5.18
N GLU A 243 -7.68 2.02 3.90
CA GLU A 243 -8.76 2.10 2.91
C GLU A 243 -10.00 1.27 3.35
N PRO A 244 -11.20 1.86 3.39
CA PRO A 244 -12.40 1.16 3.80
C PRO A 244 -12.90 0.18 2.74
N VAL A 245 -13.49 -0.92 3.20
CA VAL A 245 -14.37 -1.75 2.38
C VAL A 245 -15.76 -1.15 2.41
N VAL A 246 -16.32 -0.89 1.24
CA VAL A 246 -17.67 -0.34 1.10
C VAL A 246 -18.61 -1.45 0.67
N VAL A 247 -19.64 -1.69 1.48
CA VAL A 247 -20.62 -2.75 1.27
C VAL A 247 -22.02 -2.15 1.21
N SER A 248 -22.84 -2.63 0.29
CA SER A 248 -24.26 -2.33 0.21
C SER A 248 -25.10 -3.60 0.11
N ALA A 249 -26.36 -3.52 0.55
CA ALA A 249 -27.31 -4.62 0.44
C ALA A 249 -28.72 -4.10 0.13
N ASN A 250 -29.37 -4.70 -0.86
CA ASN A 250 -30.69 -4.32 -1.32
C ASN A 250 -31.74 -5.23 -0.69
N TRP A 251 -32.88 -4.66 -0.33
CA TRP A 251 -34.06 -5.38 0.12
C TRP A 251 -35.29 -4.90 -0.65
N SER A 252 -36.23 -5.82 -0.85
CA SER A 252 -37.56 -5.56 -1.38
C SER A 252 -38.54 -6.38 -0.56
N ARG A 253 -39.66 -5.76 -0.16
CA ARG A 253 -40.69 -6.43 0.64
C ARG A 253 -42.07 -6.00 0.21
N GLU A 254 -43.01 -6.93 0.36
CA GLU A 254 -44.42 -6.70 0.07
C GLU A 254 -45.25 -6.82 1.36
N ALA A 255 -46.27 -5.97 1.49
CA ALA A 255 -47.27 -6.08 2.53
C ALA A 255 -48.66 -5.97 1.91
N THR A 256 -49.56 -6.85 2.33
CA THR A 256 -50.98 -6.79 1.94
C THR A 256 -51.79 -6.21 3.10
N GLY A 257 -52.67 -5.26 2.79
CA GLY A 257 -53.56 -4.66 3.77
C GLY A 257 -54.73 -3.94 3.15
N TRP A 258 -55.54 -3.32 3.99
CA TRP A 258 -56.77 -2.67 3.56
C TRP A 258 -56.52 -1.20 3.21
N PRO A 259 -56.84 -0.77 1.98
CA PRO A 259 -56.69 0.63 1.62
C PRO A 259 -57.83 1.49 2.20
N SER A 260 -57.55 2.77 2.42
CA SER A 260 -58.52 3.79 2.85
C SER A 260 -59.19 4.48 1.66
N TRP A 261 -59.66 3.70 0.70
CA TRP A 261 -60.43 4.19 -0.44
C TRP A 261 -61.52 3.18 -0.86
N LEU A 262 -62.54 3.68 -1.56
CA LEU A 262 -63.70 2.91 -2.03
C LEU A 262 -63.97 3.22 -3.51
N TRP A 263 -64.73 2.35 -4.19
CA TRP A 263 -65.29 2.66 -5.50
C TRP A 263 -66.63 3.35 -5.33
N GLY A 264 -66.74 4.63 -5.68
CA GLY A 264 -67.99 5.39 -5.67
C GLY A 264 -68.66 5.42 -7.04
N PHE A 265 -69.94 5.03 -7.11
CA PHE A 265 -70.79 5.17 -8.29
C PHE A 265 -71.73 6.37 -8.08
N GLN A 266 -71.83 7.23 -9.09
CA GLN A 266 -72.58 8.51 -9.10
C GLN A 266 -71.88 9.69 -8.39
N PRO A 267 -71.56 10.81 -9.06
CA PRO A 267 -71.63 12.11 -8.41
C PRO A 267 -73.11 12.39 -8.21
N ALA A 268 -73.54 12.40 -6.96
CA ALA A 268 -74.90 12.77 -6.59
C ALA A 268 -75.33 14.06 -7.31
N ALA A 269 -76.50 14.03 -7.95
CA ALA A 269 -77.02 15.17 -8.71
C ALA A 269 -77.48 16.30 -7.78
N SER A 270 -77.76 15.96 -6.52
CA SER A 270 -78.11 16.88 -5.43
C SER A 270 -77.43 16.48 -4.12
N ASP A 271 -77.37 17.41 -3.17
CA ASP A 271 -76.88 17.11 -1.82
C ASP A 271 -77.77 16.16 -1.02
N THR A 272 -78.95 15.81 -1.54
CA THR A 272 -79.79 14.78 -0.93
C THR A 272 -79.55 13.37 -1.49
N ASP A 273 -78.88 13.18 -2.63
CA ASP A 273 -78.76 11.84 -3.23
C ASP A 273 -77.72 10.96 -2.52
N GLN A 274 -77.99 9.66 -2.42
CA GLN A 274 -77.04 8.69 -1.90
C GLN A 274 -76.00 8.31 -2.96
N LEU A 275 -74.73 8.34 -2.59
CA LEU A 275 -73.60 7.74 -3.24
C LEU A 275 -73.60 6.22 -3.00
N LEU A 276 -73.51 5.48 -4.09
CA LEU A 276 -73.32 4.04 -4.05
C LEU A 276 -71.82 3.74 -3.95
N ILE A 277 -71.43 2.83 -3.06
CA ILE A 277 -70.05 2.42 -2.87
C ILE A 277 -69.86 0.91 -3.02
N ALA A 278 -68.72 0.51 -3.56
CA ALA A 278 -68.23 -0.86 -3.54
C ALA A 278 -66.81 -0.93 -2.96
N ALA A 279 -66.40 -2.12 -2.55
CA ALA A 279 -65.10 -2.38 -1.94
C ALA A 279 -63.95 -2.25 -2.94
N ALA A 280 -62.86 -1.63 -2.49
CA ALA A 280 -61.55 -1.65 -3.15
C ALA A 280 -60.85 -3.01 -3.03
N LYS A 281 -61.17 -3.81 -1.99
CA LYS A 281 -60.49 -5.06 -1.58
C LYS A 281 -59.08 -4.79 -0.97
N PRO A 282 -58.42 -5.79 -0.37
CA PRO A 282 -57.03 -5.64 0.07
C PRO A 282 -56.09 -5.39 -1.11
N GLU A 283 -55.09 -4.53 -0.90
CA GLU A 283 -54.04 -4.22 -1.87
C GLU A 283 -52.69 -4.66 -1.32
N THR A 284 -51.82 -5.13 -2.21
CA THR A 284 -50.41 -5.36 -1.91
C THR A 284 -49.62 -4.12 -2.31
N ILE A 285 -48.88 -3.58 -1.37
CA ILE A 285 -47.86 -2.55 -1.64
C ILE A 285 -46.48 -3.20 -1.56
N SER A 286 -45.56 -2.72 -2.37
CA SER A 286 -44.15 -3.06 -2.29
C SER A 286 -43.34 -1.84 -1.88
N ASP A 287 -42.30 -2.07 -1.08
CA ASP A 287 -41.26 -1.08 -0.80
C ASP A 287 -39.88 -1.73 -0.94
N SER A 288 -38.88 -0.92 -1.21
CA SER A 288 -37.51 -1.38 -1.42
C SER A 288 -36.52 -0.34 -0.94
N GLY A 289 -35.35 -0.80 -0.49
CA GLY A 289 -34.30 0.07 0.01
C GLY A 289 -32.92 -0.52 -0.15
N VAL A 290 -31.93 0.32 0.13
CA VAL A 290 -30.52 -0.04 0.09
C VAL A 290 -29.90 0.32 1.43
N TRP A 291 -29.34 -0.66 2.11
CA TRP A 291 -28.41 -0.45 3.21
C TRP A 291 -27.00 -0.28 2.65
N ARG A 292 -26.20 0.58 3.28
CA ARG A 292 -24.80 0.84 2.90
C ARG A 292 -23.97 1.12 4.15
N THR A 293 -22.77 0.58 4.19
CA THR A 293 -21.75 0.90 5.20
C THR A 293 -20.36 0.94 4.57
N ASP A 294 -19.49 1.76 5.13
CA ASP A 294 -18.04 1.72 4.99
C ASP A 294 -17.42 1.18 6.28
N SER A 295 -16.36 0.39 6.16
CA SER A 295 -15.68 -0.19 7.33
C SER A 295 -14.20 -0.41 7.06
N VAL A 296 -13.36 -0.04 8.03
CA VAL A 296 -11.91 -0.20 7.96
C VAL A 296 -11.50 -1.37 8.85
N ALA A 297 -10.65 -2.26 8.34
CA ALA A 297 -10.10 -3.36 9.12
C ALA A 297 -9.20 -2.83 10.25
N GLU A 298 -9.35 -3.37 11.45
CA GLU A 298 -8.41 -3.08 12.53
C GLU A 298 -7.05 -3.72 12.23
N LEU A 299 -5.99 -2.91 12.22
CA LEU A 299 -4.63 -3.36 11.94
C LEU A 299 -3.79 -3.29 13.23
N PRO A 300 -3.17 -4.41 13.67
CA PRO A 300 -2.60 -4.52 15.02
C PRO A 300 -1.37 -3.64 15.26
N SER A 301 -0.59 -3.33 14.21
CA SER A 301 0.63 -2.53 14.29
C SER A 301 1.01 -1.98 12.90
N PRO A 302 1.67 -0.83 12.78
CA PRO A 302 2.26 -0.37 11.52
C PRO A 302 3.28 -1.36 10.96
N PHE A 303 3.52 -1.30 9.64
CA PHE A 303 4.52 -2.11 8.96
C PHE A 303 5.93 -1.58 9.31
N LYS A 304 6.88 -2.47 9.61
CA LYS A 304 8.23 -2.14 10.10
C LYS A 304 9.29 -3.01 9.37
N PRO A 305 9.68 -2.64 8.14
CA PRO A 305 10.66 -3.38 7.35
C PRO A 305 12.09 -3.16 7.85
N VAL A 306 12.87 -4.24 7.95
CA VAL A 306 14.27 -4.20 8.38
C VAL A 306 15.16 -4.89 7.36
N VAL A 307 16.47 -4.68 7.41
CA VAL A 307 17.43 -5.49 6.64
C VAL A 307 18.44 -6.20 7.54
N ARG A 308 19.01 -7.28 7.01
CA ARG A 308 20.25 -7.89 7.48
C ARG A 308 21.17 -8.01 6.28
N THR A 309 22.45 -7.64 6.39
CA THR A 309 23.32 -7.69 5.22
C THR A 309 24.61 -8.45 5.47
N SER A 310 25.33 -8.70 4.39
CA SER A 310 26.59 -9.44 4.41
C SER A 310 27.30 -9.26 3.07
N VAL A 311 28.60 -8.95 3.11
CA VAL A 311 29.41 -8.83 1.90
C VAL A 311 29.48 -10.15 1.17
N LEU A 312 29.45 -10.11 -0.16
CA LEU A 312 29.61 -11.32 -0.97
C LEU A 312 31.04 -11.85 -0.91
N GLU A 313 32.01 -10.93 -0.90
CA GLU A 313 33.44 -11.22 -0.81
C GLU A 313 34.07 -10.29 0.23
N ALA A 314 34.64 -10.86 1.29
CA ALA A 314 35.29 -10.08 2.34
C ALA A 314 36.62 -9.48 1.87
N LYS A 315 37.37 -10.16 0.99
CA LYS A 315 38.66 -9.70 0.48
C LYS A 315 38.55 -9.29 -0.98
N LEU A 316 38.85 -8.02 -1.28
CA LEU A 316 38.73 -7.46 -2.62
C LEU A 316 40.10 -7.38 -3.31
N ARG A 317 40.14 -7.71 -4.60
CA ARG A 317 41.30 -7.49 -5.48
C ARG A 317 41.19 -6.14 -6.19
N PRO A 318 42.30 -5.58 -6.71
CA PRO A 318 42.25 -4.36 -7.52
C PRO A 318 41.18 -4.41 -8.62
N GLY A 319 40.28 -3.43 -8.62
CA GLY A 319 39.16 -3.34 -9.56
C GLY A 319 37.91 -4.15 -9.20
N ASP A 320 37.94 -5.01 -8.16
CA ASP A 320 36.74 -5.70 -7.70
C ASP A 320 35.72 -4.69 -7.14
N PRO A 321 34.42 -4.84 -7.48
CA PRO A 321 33.33 -4.02 -6.97
C PRO A 321 33.05 -4.28 -5.49
N TYR A 322 32.42 -3.32 -4.82
CA TYR A 322 31.86 -3.51 -3.48
C TYR A 322 30.45 -4.06 -3.62
N ILE A 323 30.25 -5.32 -3.25
CA ILE A 323 28.97 -6.02 -3.36
C ILE A 323 28.49 -6.44 -1.98
N ASP A 324 27.27 -6.03 -1.64
CA ASP A 324 26.59 -6.43 -0.42
C ASP A 324 25.32 -7.21 -0.74
N ARG A 325 25.05 -8.25 0.05
CA ARG A 325 23.81 -9.02 -0.01
C ARG A 325 22.87 -8.50 1.06
N VAL A 326 21.74 -7.94 0.65
CA VAL A 326 20.77 -7.29 1.52
C VAL A 326 19.51 -8.16 1.64
N GLU A 327 19.25 -8.69 2.82
CA GLU A 327 18.07 -9.49 3.12
C GLU A 327 16.99 -8.62 3.78
N PHE A 328 15.94 -8.29 3.03
CA PHE A 328 14.79 -7.57 3.55
C PHE A 328 13.88 -8.49 4.36
N GLY A 329 13.46 -8.02 5.52
CA GLY A 329 12.59 -8.72 6.45
C GLY A 329 11.68 -7.78 7.23
N LEU A 330 11.12 -8.30 8.33
CA LEU A 330 10.20 -7.57 9.21
C LEU A 330 10.73 -7.57 10.65
N ALA A 331 10.55 -6.46 11.35
CA ALA A 331 10.77 -6.41 12.79
C ALA A 331 9.73 -7.27 13.54
N GLU A 332 10.07 -7.69 14.75
CA GLU A 332 9.13 -8.38 15.64
C GLU A 332 7.89 -7.51 15.91
N GLY A 333 6.69 -8.10 15.80
CA GLY A 333 5.42 -7.38 15.97
C GLY A 333 5.04 -6.43 14.82
N SER A 334 5.74 -6.48 13.68
CA SER A 334 5.34 -5.77 12.45
C SER A 334 4.07 -6.35 11.83
N SER A 335 3.28 -5.50 11.16
CA SER A 335 2.32 -5.99 10.17
C SER A 335 3.03 -6.75 9.03
N PRO A 336 2.32 -7.67 8.33
CA PRO A 336 2.85 -8.34 7.13
C PRO A 336 3.28 -7.32 6.07
N TRP A 337 4.15 -7.76 5.15
CA TRP A 337 4.53 -6.94 4.02
C TRP A 337 3.29 -6.53 3.20
N PRO A 338 3.04 -5.23 3.01
CA PRO A 338 1.87 -4.75 2.30
C PRO A 338 1.81 -5.29 0.88
N ARG A 339 0.63 -5.74 0.48
CA ARG A 339 0.36 -6.28 -0.85
C ARG A 339 -0.82 -5.56 -1.47
N PHE A 340 -0.88 -5.57 -2.79
CA PHE A 340 -2.01 -5.10 -3.57
C PHE A 340 -2.26 -6.03 -4.74
N LEU A 341 -3.49 -6.03 -5.25
CA LEU A 341 -3.86 -6.78 -6.43
C LEU A 341 -3.75 -5.88 -7.66
N LYS A 342 -3.01 -6.33 -8.66
CA LYS A 342 -2.89 -5.68 -9.97
C LYS A 342 -2.98 -6.73 -11.06
N ASP A 343 -3.89 -6.52 -12.01
CA ASP A 343 -4.13 -7.45 -13.13
C ASP A 343 -4.39 -8.91 -12.68
N GLY A 344 -5.03 -9.09 -11.52
CA GLY A 344 -5.33 -10.41 -10.94
C GLY A 344 -4.17 -11.09 -10.23
N GLU A 345 -3.01 -10.45 -10.13
CA GLU A 345 -1.83 -10.96 -9.41
C GLU A 345 -1.55 -10.13 -8.16
N TRP A 346 -1.20 -10.82 -7.06
CA TRP A 346 -0.72 -10.16 -5.86
C TRP A 346 0.71 -9.65 -6.07
N LYS A 347 0.91 -8.36 -5.84
CA LYS A 347 2.23 -7.69 -5.85
C LYS A 347 2.54 -7.16 -4.46
N PHE A 348 3.82 -7.11 -4.13
CA PHE A 348 4.29 -6.44 -2.92
C PHE A 348 4.43 -4.94 -3.18
N ARG A 349 4.20 -4.13 -2.15
CA ARG A 349 4.55 -2.72 -2.20
C ARG A 349 6.05 -2.57 -2.05
N THR A 350 6.65 -1.74 -2.89
CA THR A 350 8.09 -1.57 -2.95
C THR A 350 8.59 -0.81 -1.72
N VAL A 351 9.55 -1.39 -1.01
CA VAL A 351 10.30 -0.70 0.05
C VAL A 351 11.69 -0.36 -0.47
N ARG A 352 12.10 0.89 -0.30
CA ARG A 352 13.44 1.34 -0.67
C ARG A 352 14.38 1.27 0.52
N GLY A 353 15.50 0.56 0.37
CA GLY A 353 16.66 0.61 1.25
C GLY A 353 17.78 1.46 0.64
N VAL A 354 18.49 2.21 1.48
CA VAL A 354 19.64 3.03 1.10
C VAL A 354 20.87 2.52 1.85
N GLY A 355 21.84 2.01 1.11
CA GLY A 355 23.13 1.55 1.64
C GLY A 355 24.20 2.59 1.41
N THR A 356 24.96 2.94 2.45
CA THR A 356 26.14 3.81 2.34
C THR A 356 27.38 2.98 2.63
N LEU A 357 28.37 3.05 1.73
CA LEU A 357 29.67 2.41 1.90
C LEU A 357 30.66 3.41 2.46
N TYR A 358 31.15 3.14 3.67
CA TYR A 358 32.15 3.97 4.34
C TYR A 358 33.55 3.35 4.22
N GLY A 359 34.57 4.20 4.06
CA GLY A 359 35.98 3.81 3.97
C GLY A 359 36.76 4.63 2.94
N PRO A 360 38.07 4.36 2.75
CA PRO A 360 38.86 3.34 3.45
C PRO A 360 39.18 3.71 4.91
N PHE A 361 39.16 2.70 5.78
CA PHE A 361 39.72 2.78 7.14
C PHE A 361 41.03 2.00 7.23
N THR A 362 41.97 2.44 8.07
CA THR A 362 43.25 1.72 8.26
C THR A 362 43.12 0.51 9.18
N GLU A 363 42.03 0.42 9.94
CA GLU A 363 41.68 -0.68 10.84
C GLU A 363 40.23 -1.13 10.60
N PRO A 364 39.88 -2.39 10.94
CA PRO A 364 38.49 -2.81 10.96
C PRO A 364 37.69 -1.88 11.88
N PRO A 365 36.61 -1.25 11.39
CA PRO A 365 35.77 -0.40 12.22
C PRO A 365 35.19 -1.18 13.41
N VAL A 366 35.10 -0.54 14.57
CA VAL A 366 34.48 -1.14 15.76
C VAL A 366 32.97 -1.11 15.60
N GLN A 367 32.32 -2.25 15.80
CA GLN A 367 30.86 -2.35 15.69
C GLN A 367 30.17 -1.44 16.70
N SER A 368 29.19 -0.66 16.23
CA SER A 368 28.39 0.24 17.06
C SER A 368 26.99 0.45 16.50
N GLU A 369 25.98 0.62 17.38
CA GLU A 369 24.58 0.81 16.95
C GLU A 369 24.34 2.12 16.17
N ALA A 370 25.22 3.10 16.33
CA ALA A 370 25.12 4.41 15.70
C ALA A 370 26.44 4.76 15.02
N LEU A 371 26.35 5.59 13.98
CA LEU A 371 27.54 6.15 13.33
C LEU A 371 28.35 6.98 14.34
N PRO A 372 29.70 6.87 14.35
CA PRO A 372 30.57 7.74 15.13
C PRO A 372 30.30 9.23 14.81
N MET A 373 29.78 9.99 15.79
CA MET A 373 29.39 11.40 15.59
C MET A 373 30.57 12.38 15.69
N ASP A 374 31.68 11.96 16.26
CA ASP A 374 32.87 12.77 16.52
C ASP A 374 33.89 12.76 15.37
N GLN A 375 33.62 11.99 14.31
CA GLN A 375 34.53 11.78 13.19
C GLN A 375 33.78 11.94 11.86
N GLU A 376 34.39 12.64 10.91
CA GLU A 376 33.88 12.68 9.54
C GLU A 376 34.22 11.35 8.86
N LEU A 377 33.20 10.53 8.62
CA LEU A 377 33.39 9.20 8.03
C LEU A 377 33.59 9.33 6.51
N PRO A 378 34.68 8.76 5.95
CA PRO A 378 34.88 8.74 4.50
C PRO A 378 33.77 7.96 3.81
N ILE A 379 33.14 8.53 2.78
CA ILE A 379 32.09 7.89 1.99
C ILE A 379 32.66 7.53 0.62
N VAL A 380 32.60 6.25 0.27
CA VAL A 380 32.93 5.77 -1.08
C VAL A 380 31.76 5.98 -2.03
N GLY A 381 30.54 5.69 -1.56
CA GLY A 381 29.34 5.87 -2.35
C GLY A 381 28.09 5.34 -1.67
N THR A 382 26.98 5.42 -2.40
CA THR A 382 25.66 4.98 -1.94
C THR A 382 25.02 4.05 -2.97
N ALA A 383 24.31 3.03 -2.50
CA ALA A 383 23.49 2.15 -3.32
C ALA A 383 22.01 2.23 -2.90
N LEU A 384 21.11 2.07 -3.87
CA LEU A 384 19.67 2.01 -3.64
C LEU A 384 19.17 0.63 -4.02
N ILE A 385 18.35 0.02 -3.17
CA ILE A 385 17.62 -1.21 -3.48
C ILE A 385 16.13 -0.96 -3.34
N ASP A 386 15.39 -1.31 -4.38
CA ASP A 386 13.92 -1.37 -4.36
C ASP A 386 13.47 -2.82 -4.17
N ALA A 387 12.89 -3.13 -3.00
CA ALA A 387 12.37 -4.45 -2.66
C ALA A 387 10.98 -4.70 -3.28
N ASP A 388 10.91 -4.67 -4.60
CA ASP A 388 9.70 -4.82 -5.43
C ASP A 388 9.10 -6.25 -5.40
N ARG A 389 9.95 -7.24 -5.11
CA ARG A 389 9.56 -8.65 -4.90
C ARG A 389 9.19 -8.95 -3.45
N GLY A 390 9.17 -7.94 -2.57
CA GLY A 390 8.87 -8.08 -1.16
C GLY A 390 10.07 -8.55 -0.33
N PRO A 391 9.84 -9.26 0.79
CA PRO A 391 10.93 -9.74 1.65
C PRO A 391 11.79 -10.77 0.91
N GLY A 392 13.09 -10.81 1.23
CA GLY A 392 14.05 -11.70 0.60
C GLY A 392 15.37 -11.03 0.26
N SER A 393 16.17 -11.72 -0.56
CA SER A 393 17.55 -11.34 -0.86
C SER A 393 17.68 -10.48 -2.12
N TYR A 394 18.50 -9.43 -1.99
CA TYR A 394 18.86 -8.48 -3.03
C TYR A 394 20.37 -8.22 -3.00
N GLU A 395 20.92 -7.67 -4.07
CA GLU A 395 22.33 -7.32 -4.17
C GLU A 395 22.48 -5.82 -4.43
N ALA A 396 23.31 -5.18 -3.60
CA ALA A 396 23.82 -3.84 -3.83
C ALA A 396 25.20 -3.91 -4.46
N ARG A 397 25.50 -2.94 -5.31
CA ARG A 397 26.80 -2.86 -5.98
C ARG A 397 27.25 -1.42 -6.14
N ILE A 398 28.49 -1.15 -5.73
CA ILE A 398 29.24 0.06 -6.09
C ILE A 398 30.47 -0.40 -6.90
N GLU A 399 30.61 0.12 -8.11
CA GLU A 399 31.82 -0.13 -8.91
C GLU A 399 33.03 0.53 -8.23
N ALA A 400 34.16 -0.18 -8.21
CA ALA A 400 35.39 0.38 -7.68
C ALA A 400 35.97 1.43 -8.64
N GLU A 401 36.67 2.41 -8.07
CA GLU A 401 37.51 3.33 -8.83
C GLU A 401 38.67 2.59 -9.52
N THR A 402 39.30 3.23 -10.50
CA THR A 402 40.38 2.64 -11.31
C THR A 402 41.63 2.29 -10.49
N ASP A 403 41.84 2.93 -9.32
CA ASP A 403 42.96 2.68 -8.41
C ASP A 403 42.52 2.81 -6.93
N PRO A 404 41.77 1.82 -6.42
CA PRO A 404 41.12 1.93 -5.12
C PRO A 404 42.14 1.75 -3.99
N SER A 405 42.11 2.67 -3.02
CA SER A 405 43.01 2.67 -1.86
C SER A 405 42.88 1.39 -1.03
N SER A 406 43.99 0.86 -0.51
CA SER A 406 43.95 -0.17 0.53
C SER A 406 43.16 0.30 1.76
N GLY A 407 42.48 -0.62 2.44
CA GLY A 407 41.67 -0.29 3.62
C GLY A 407 40.49 -1.21 3.86
N TYR A 408 39.83 -0.99 4.99
CA TYR A 408 38.55 -1.59 5.32
C TYR A 408 37.40 -0.71 4.85
N TYR A 409 36.34 -1.34 4.39
CA TYR A 409 35.14 -0.68 3.88
C TYR A 409 33.90 -1.34 4.45
N THR A 410 33.02 -0.60 5.11
CA THR A 410 31.84 -1.15 5.79
C THR A 410 30.56 -0.54 5.25
N TRP A 411 29.56 -1.37 5.01
CA TRP A 411 28.22 -0.95 4.64
C TRP A 411 27.41 -0.53 5.87
N VAL A 412 26.48 0.39 5.68
CA VAL A 412 25.40 0.71 6.63
C VAL A 412 24.14 0.94 5.82
N TRP A 413 23.06 0.25 6.18
CA TRP A 413 21.76 0.34 5.52
C TRP A 413 20.73 1.08 6.35
N ASN A 414 19.93 1.86 5.64
CA ASN A 414 18.83 2.63 6.18
C ASN A 414 17.54 2.34 5.40
N ILE A 415 16.42 2.22 6.12
CA ILE A 415 15.07 2.35 5.57
C ILE A 415 14.38 3.48 6.32
N SER A 416 14.10 4.58 5.64
CA SER A 416 13.40 5.71 6.23
C SER A 416 12.17 6.09 5.43
N VAL A 417 11.19 6.68 6.11
CA VAL A 417 9.96 7.19 5.48
C VAL A 417 10.25 8.22 4.38
N ALA A 418 11.30 9.03 4.55
CA ALA A 418 11.66 10.11 3.62
C ALA A 418 12.09 9.62 2.24
N GLU A 419 12.57 8.37 2.16
CA GLU A 419 13.07 7.75 0.93
C GLU A 419 12.02 6.85 0.25
N GLN A 420 10.82 6.71 0.83
CA GLN A 420 9.81 5.81 0.28
C GLN A 420 8.96 6.44 -0.82
N GLY A 421 8.50 5.59 -1.74
CA GLY A 421 7.62 5.97 -2.84
C GLY A 421 6.14 6.07 -2.46
N PRO A 422 5.29 6.53 -3.40
CA PRO A 422 3.86 6.74 -3.17
C PRO A 422 3.09 5.44 -2.85
N GLU A 423 3.63 4.27 -3.19
CA GLU A 423 3.02 2.98 -2.82
C GLU A 423 2.98 2.79 -1.30
N ILE A 424 4.00 3.26 -0.58
CA ILE A 424 4.08 3.18 0.88
C ILE A 424 3.44 4.42 1.52
N LEU A 425 3.64 5.59 0.91
CA LEU A 425 3.17 6.90 1.37
C LEU A 425 1.87 7.32 0.67
N THR A 426 0.85 6.46 0.74
CA THR A 426 -0.47 6.74 0.15
C THR A 426 -1.39 7.40 1.18
N GLY A 427 -2.00 8.53 0.81
CA GLY A 427 -2.97 9.25 1.66
C GLY A 427 -2.30 10.17 2.67
N ASP A 428 -3.02 10.48 3.74
CA ASP A 428 -2.48 11.26 4.85
C ASP A 428 -1.47 10.43 5.66
N ALA A 429 -0.61 11.09 6.44
CA ALA A 429 0.45 10.42 7.21
C ALA A 429 -0.06 9.31 8.15
N ALA A 430 -1.30 9.44 8.66
CA ALA A 430 -1.93 8.41 9.50
C ALA A 430 -2.39 7.16 8.70
N GLU A 431 -2.48 7.27 7.39
CA GLU A 431 -2.95 6.23 6.46
C GLU A 431 -1.80 5.52 5.74
N TRP A 432 -0.57 6.01 5.90
CA TRP A 432 0.64 5.41 5.36
C TRP A 432 0.85 3.99 5.89
N HIS A 433 1.55 3.17 5.12
CA HIS A 433 1.90 1.81 5.54
C HIS A 433 2.98 1.82 6.63
N LEU A 434 3.91 2.78 6.57
CA LEU A 434 4.92 3.04 7.61
C LEU A 434 4.45 4.11 8.59
N ASP A 435 4.96 4.07 9.82
CA ASP A 435 4.83 5.20 10.74
C ASP A 435 5.48 6.46 10.14
N PRO A 436 4.90 7.66 10.34
CA PRO A 436 5.46 8.92 9.82
C PRO A 436 6.86 9.26 10.34
N GLU A 437 7.29 8.63 11.42
CA GLU A 437 8.62 8.80 12.02
C GLU A 437 9.48 7.53 11.85
N TYR A 438 9.08 6.60 10.97
CA TYR A 438 9.77 5.34 10.80
C TYR A 438 11.18 5.53 10.24
N VAL A 439 12.16 5.03 10.99
CA VAL A 439 13.56 4.89 10.58
C VAL A 439 14.08 3.56 11.11
N PHE A 440 14.68 2.78 10.21
CA PHE A 440 15.54 1.65 10.51
C PHE A 440 16.95 1.99 10.07
N GLN A 441 17.93 1.71 10.91
CA GLN A 441 19.35 1.69 10.55
C GLN A 441 19.98 0.46 11.18
N ASP A 442 20.84 -0.23 10.44
CA ASP A 442 21.70 -1.26 11.03
C ASP A 442 22.90 -0.62 11.77
N SER A 443 23.74 -1.47 12.34
CA SER A 443 24.92 -1.06 13.09
C SER A 443 26.07 -0.73 12.15
N PHE A 444 26.86 0.28 12.50
CA PHE A 444 28.11 0.57 11.82
C PHE A 444 29.18 -0.48 12.17
N GLY A 445 30.03 -0.84 11.21
CA GLY A 445 31.22 -1.69 11.46
C GLY A 445 30.89 -3.15 11.75
N ILE A 446 29.80 -3.67 11.18
CA ILE A 446 29.48 -5.10 11.28
C ILE A 446 30.54 -5.90 10.50
N PRO A 447 31.23 -6.90 11.11
CA PRO A 447 32.28 -7.66 10.44
C PRO A 447 31.81 -8.36 9.16
N GLU A 448 30.60 -8.91 9.17
CA GLU A 448 29.97 -9.56 8.02
C GLU A 448 29.65 -8.57 6.88
N GLU A 449 29.58 -7.28 7.17
CA GLU A 449 29.28 -6.19 6.23
C GLU A 449 30.55 -5.39 5.86
N THR A 450 31.73 -5.93 6.20
CA THR A 450 33.02 -5.26 6.01
C THR A 450 33.86 -5.97 4.95
N HIS A 451 34.22 -5.23 3.91
CA HIS A 451 35.26 -5.61 2.97
C HIS A 451 36.64 -5.17 3.48
N VAL A 452 37.68 -5.87 3.04
CA VAL A 452 39.07 -5.44 3.14
C VAL A 452 39.69 -5.46 1.75
N ARG A 453 40.35 -4.36 1.40
CA ARG A 453 41.27 -4.28 0.27
C ARG A 453 42.68 -4.35 0.84
N PRO A 454 43.42 -5.45 0.61
CA PRO A 454 44.76 -5.62 1.14
C PRO A 454 45.69 -4.46 0.76
N MET A 455 46.66 -4.14 1.61
CA MET A 455 47.71 -3.19 1.26
C MET A 455 48.66 -3.80 0.25
N SER A 456 48.92 -3.03 -0.80
CA SER A 456 49.98 -3.30 -1.77
C SER A 456 51.25 -2.59 -1.34
N LEU A 457 52.41 -3.21 -1.53
CA LEU A 457 53.70 -2.64 -1.15
C LEU A 457 54.55 -2.36 -2.39
N THR A 458 55.22 -1.21 -2.39
CA THR A 458 56.26 -0.91 -3.38
C THR A 458 57.61 -1.18 -2.74
N ILE A 459 58.32 -2.18 -3.25
CA ILE A 459 59.63 -2.59 -2.74
C ILE A 459 60.71 -2.09 -3.69
N SER A 460 61.78 -1.55 -3.12
CA SER A 460 62.97 -1.14 -3.85
C SER A 460 64.23 -1.55 -3.08
N THR A 461 65.26 -1.93 -3.82
CA THR A 461 66.51 -2.53 -3.34
C THR A 461 67.69 -1.75 -3.92
N ALA A 462 68.81 -1.73 -3.21
CA ALA A 462 70.00 -1.00 -3.62
C ALA A 462 71.26 -1.60 -2.97
N LEU A 463 72.07 -2.27 -3.78
CA LEU A 463 73.30 -2.90 -3.36
C LEU A 463 74.41 -1.86 -3.21
N ALA A 464 75.11 -1.85 -2.07
CA ALA A 464 76.16 -0.87 -1.78
C ALA A 464 77.41 -1.01 -2.68
N ALA A 465 77.63 -2.20 -3.26
CA ALA A 465 78.75 -2.48 -4.17
C ALA A 465 78.30 -3.38 -5.33
N HIS A 466 78.62 -2.98 -6.55
CA HIS A 466 78.22 -3.67 -7.80
C HIS A 466 79.34 -4.52 -8.42
N ASP A 467 80.51 -4.55 -7.80
CA ASP A 467 81.63 -5.38 -8.22
C ASP A 467 82.21 -6.03 -6.96
N LEU A 468 82.19 -7.36 -6.91
CA LEU A 468 82.56 -8.14 -5.73
C LEU A 468 83.62 -9.19 -6.07
N VAL A 469 84.59 -9.40 -5.19
CA VAL A 469 85.51 -10.54 -5.25
C VAL A 469 84.96 -11.73 -4.44
N PRO A 470 85.45 -12.98 -4.67
CA PRO A 470 84.91 -14.15 -3.99
C PRO A 470 85.08 -14.05 -2.47
N GLY A 471 84.01 -14.28 -1.71
CA GLY A 471 83.98 -14.16 -0.25
C GLY A 471 83.81 -12.72 0.28
N GLU A 472 83.74 -11.70 -0.58
CA GLU A 472 83.45 -10.32 -0.16
C GLU A 472 82.00 -10.17 0.33
N THR A 473 81.81 -9.35 1.36
CA THR A 473 80.50 -9.02 1.92
C THR A 473 80.12 -7.58 1.56
N THR A 474 78.88 -7.38 1.11
CA THR A 474 78.27 -6.07 0.90
C THR A 474 76.90 -6.03 1.57
N HIS A 475 76.20 -4.89 1.50
CA HIS A 475 74.83 -4.76 1.99
C HIS A 475 73.90 -4.31 0.88
N ASP A 476 72.71 -4.89 0.82
CA ASP A 476 71.57 -4.40 0.06
C ASP A 476 70.65 -3.59 0.97
N VAL A 477 70.24 -2.39 0.55
CA VAL A 477 69.32 -1.53 1.31
C VAL A 477 67.93 -1.70 0.73
N ILE A 478 67.05 -2.36 1.50
CA ILE A 478 65.65 -2.55 1.14
C ILE A 478 64.85 -1.35 1.67
N ASN A 479 64.11 -0.68 0.81
CA ASN A 479 63.13 0.35 1.14
C ASN A 479 61.73 -0.13 0.73
N VAL A 480 60.78 -0.02 1.66
CA VAL A 480 59.39 -0.43 1.45
C VAL A 480 58.46 0.75 1.63
N GLU A 481 57.72 1.08 0.58
CA GLU A 481 56.65 2.08 0.60
C GLU A 481 55.28 1.41 0.51
N THR A 482 54.23 2.14 0.89
CA THR A 482 52.87 1.71 0.54
C THR A 482 52.63 2.00 -0.94
N GLY A 483 51.98 1.07 -1.64
CA GLY A 483 51.34 1.36 -2.93
C GLY A 483 50.15 2.31 -2.77
N PRO A 484 49.17 2.29 -3.69
CA PRO A 484 47.96 3.08 -3.57
C PRO A 484 47.21 2.81 -2.24
N GLY A 485 47.04 3.85 -1.43
CA GLY A 485 46.34 3.78 -0.15
C GLY A 485 47.24 4.03 1.06
N THR A 486 46.93 3.38 2.17
CA THR A 486 47.62 3.56 3.47
C THR A 486 48.05 2.22 4.04
N TRP A 487 49.18 2.22 4.75
CA TRP A 487 49.65 1.09 5.52
C TRP A 487 48.64 0.75 6.62
N LEU A 488 48.11 -0.47 6.61
CA LEU A 488 47.06 -0.87 7.54
C LEU A 488 47.60 -0.95 8.96
N THR A 489 46.73 -0.66 9.93
CA THR A 489 47.07 -0.63 11.34
C THR A 489 46.34 -1.73 12.09
N GLN A 490 46.82 -2.07 13.29
CA GLN A 490 46.15 -2.93 14.25
C GLN A 490 46.41 -2.37 15.64
N GLN A 491 45.34 -2.02 16.36
CA GLN A 491 45.43 -1.33 17.66
C GLN A 491 46.18 0.01 17.59
N GLY A 492 46.00 0.74 16.50
CA GLY A 492 46.64 2.03 16.20
C GLY A 492 48.10 1.94 15.76
N LEU A 493 48.66 0.74 15.61
CA LEU A 493 50.05 0.52 15.21
C LEU A 493 50.12 -0.07 13.80
N PRO A 494 51.07 0.37 12.94
CA PRO A 494 51.24 -0.24 11.61
C PRO A 494 51.48 -1.75 11.69
N VAL A 495 50.81 -2.50 10.80
CA VAL A 495 50.93 -3.96 10.73
C VAL A 495 52.31 -4.35 10.22
N PRO A 496 53.10 -5.17 10.93
CA PRO A 496 54.39 -5.62 10.44
C PRO A 496 54.25 -6.60 9.27
N VAL A 497 55.00 -6.38 8.19
CA VAL A 497 55.04 -7.25 7.00
C VAL A 497 56.39 -7.95 6.89
N VAL A 498 56.37 -9.27 6.73
CA VAL A 498 57.59 -10.06 6.54
C VAL A 498 57.97 -10.09 5.06
N LEU A 499 59.19 -9.66 4.75
CA LEU A 499 59.78 -9.69 3.42
C LEU A 499 60.77 -10.84 3.34
N ARG A 500 60.78 -11.55 2.22
CA ARG A 500 61.76 -12.58 1.87
C ARG A 500 62.75 -12.03 0.87
N ALA A 501 63.96 -11.71 1.33
CA ALA A 501 65.08 -11.34 0.49
C ALA A 501 65.84 -12.60 0.05
N THR A 502 65.88 -12.85 -1.25
CA THR A 502 66.58 -13.99 -1.85
C THR A 502 67.74 -13.51 -2.70
N VAL A 503 68.95 -13.96 -2.37
CA VAL A 503 70.16 -13.68 -3.15
C VAL A 503 70.32 -14.78 -4.20
N TYR A 504 70.27 -14.39 -5.47
CA TYR A 504 70.45 -15.28 -6.61
C TYR A 504 71.83 -15.11 -7.24
N ARG A 505 72.35 -16.20 -7.80
CA ARG A 505 73.52 -16.24 -8.67
C ARG A 505 73.13 -16.65 -10.09
N THR A 506 73.80 -16.05 -11.07
CA THR A 506 73.72 -16.42 -12.49
C THR A 506 75.09 -16.53 -13.13
N ASP A 507 75.21 -17.32 -14.20
CA ASP A 507 76.47 -17.50 -14.96
C ASP A 507 76.98 -16.21 -15.63
N GLY A 508 76.10 -15.22 -15.81
CA GLY A 508 76.41 -13.89 -16.36
C GLY A 508 75.81 -12.76 -15.52
N ASN A 509 75.83 -11.54 -16.04
CA ASN A 509 75.16 -10.41 -15.38
C ASN A 509 73.64 -10.65 -15.36
N PRO A 510 72.94 -10.37 -14.24
CA PRO A 510 71.49 -10.39 -14.19
C PRO A 510 70.88 -9.43 -15.22
N VAL A 511 69.71 -9.79 -15.74
CA VAL A 511 68.96 -8.98 -16.71
C VAL A 511 67.55 -8.81 -16.17
N ARG A 512 67.13 -7.55 -16.01
CA ARG A 512 65.83 -7.21 -15.42
C ARG A 512 64.68 -8.05 -15.98
N ALA A 513 63.94 -8.73 -15.10
CA ALA A 513 62.78 -9.54 -15.43
C ALA A 513 61.79 -9.58 -14.25
N PRO A 514 60.49 -9.80 -14.46
CA PRO A 514 59.53 -9.85 -13.35
C PRO A 514 59.73 -10.99 -12.36
N LYS A 515 60.50 -12.03 -12.73
CA LYS A 515 60.77 -13.22 -11.92
C LYS A 515 62.18 -13.74 -12.19
N ALA A 516 62.79 -14.35 -11.17
CA ALA A 516 64.04 -15.07 -11.32
C ALA A 516 63.95 -16.16 -12.41
N PRO A 517 64.95 -16.28 -13.30
CA PRO A 517 64.96 -17.33 -14.32
C PRO A 517 65.22 -18.70 -13.70
N ALA A 518 64.75 -19.77 -14.33
CA ALA A 518 64.87 -21.14 -13.79
C ALA A 518 66.32 -21.63 -13.58
N GLY A 519 67.30 -21.01 -14.23
CA GLY A 519 68.72 -21.29 -14.06
C GLY A 519 69.42 -20.42 -13.00
N ALA A 520 68.71 -19.51 -12.33
CA ALA A 520 69.26 -18.74 -11.22
C ALA A 520 69.38 -19.62 -9.98
N GLU A 521 70.57 -19.65 -9.40
CA GLU A 521 70.86 -20.42 -8.19
C GLU A 521 70.59 -19.59 -6.96
N VAL A 522 69.85 -20.13 -5.99
CA VAL A 522 69.63 -19.48 -4.69
C VAL A 522 70.87 -19.67 -3.83
N ILE A 523 71.54 -18.56 -3.52
CA ILE A 523 72.71 -18.54 -2.63
C ILE A 523 72.28 -18.44 -1.18
N SER A 524 71.34 -17.54 -0.88
CA SER A 524 70.82 -17.38 0.46
C SER A 524 69.41 -16.80 0.45
N VAL A 525 68.67 -17.11 1.52
CA VAL A 525 67.35 -16.54 1.81
C VAL A 525 67.42 -15.90 3.20
N ARG A 526 66.84 -14.71 3.35
CA ARG A 526 66.71 -13.97 4.60
C ARG A 526 65.30 -13.42 4.71
N THR A 527 64.77 -13.38 5.93
CA THR A 527 63.49 -12.74 6.24
C THR A 527 63.73 -11.46 7.03
N ILE A 528 62.97 -10.43 6.71
CA ILE A 528 63.05 -9.09 7.31
C ILE A 528 61.65 -8.63 7.62
N THR A 529 61.46 -7.82 8.66
CA THR A 529 60.15 -7.27 9.00
C THR A 529 60.13 -5.78 8.73
N ALA A 530 59.36 -5.35 7.74
CA ALA A 530 59.00 -3.95 7.56
C ALA A 530 57.87 -3.60 8.52
N ARG A 531 58.10 -2.63 9.40
CA ARG A 531 57.17 -2.21 10.46
C ARG A 531 56.43 -0.94 10.12
N ALA A 532 56.87 -0.18 9.12
CA ALA A 532 56.24 1.05 8.68
C ALA A 532 56.66 1.39 7.24
N PRO A 533 55.89 2.22 6.52
CA PRO A 533 56.34 2.74 5.23
C PRO A 533 57.60 3.61 5.38
N GLY A 534 58.48 3.54 4.40
CA GLY A 534 59.77 4.24 4.35
C GLY A 534 60.86 3.66 5.25
N GLU A 535 60.63 2.49 5.88
CA GLU A 535 61.67 1.81 6.66
C GLU A 535 62.75 1.26 5.72
N GLN A 536 64.01 1.61 6.02
CA GLN A 536 65.18 1.12 5.29
C GLN A 536 65.90 0.06 6.12
N THR A 537 66.03 -1.15 5.57
CA THR A 537 66.72 -2.25 6.26
C THR A 537 67.90 -2.77 5.43
N PRO A 538 69.14 -2.71 5.97
CA PRO A 538 70.29 -3.30 5.30
C PRO A 538 70.30 -4.84 5.46
N VAL A 539 70.62 -5.54 4.38
CA VAL A 539 70.74 -7.00 4.31
C VAL A 539 72.15 -7.35 3.87
N GLU A 540 72.86 -8.16 4.65
CA GLU A 540 74.18 -8.62 4.26
C GLU A 540 74.10 -9.62 3.10
N VAL A 541 74.90 -9.37 2.06
CA VAL A 541 75.06 -10.21 0.87
C VAL A 541 76.52 -10.64 0.78
N THR A 542 76.78 -11.94 0.77
CA THR A 542 78.14 -12.49 0.64
C THR A 542 78.35 -13.12 -0.73
N ALA A 543 79.43 -12.73 -1.41
CA ALA A 543 79.83 -13.31 -2.68
C ALA A 543 80.30 -14.78 -2.53
N PRO A 544 79.80 -15.72 -3.36
CA PRO A 544 80.27 -17.10 -3.35
C PRO A 544 81.78 -17.23 -3.58
N SER A 545 82.41 -18.20 -2.92
CA SER A 545 83.87 -18.39 -2.94
C SER A 545 84.43 -18.97 -4.24
N ASP A 546 83.59 -19.52 -5.11
CA ASP A 546 83.91 -20.14 -6.41
C ASP A 546 83.83 -19.14 -7.59
N GLY A 547 84.02 -17.85 -7.28
CA GLY A 547 83.45 -16.70 -7.98
C GLY A 547 83.69 -16.55 -9.49
N ARG A 548 82.58 -16.70 -10.23
CA ARG A 548 82.30 -16.11 -11.54
C ARG A 548 80.79 -15.85 -11.63
N GLY A 549 80.39 -14.96 -12.53
CA GLY A 549 78.97 -14.68 -12.82
C GLY A 549 78.47 -13.38 -12.20
N GLY A 550 77.17 -13.33 -11.91
CA GLY A 550 76.51 -12.17 -11.32
C GLY A 550 75.63 -12.56 -10.14
N LEU A 551 75.40 -11.59 -9.26
CA LEU A 551 74.51 -11.68 -8.12
C LEU A 551 73.39 -10.65 -8.25
N THR A 552 72.19 -10.98 -7.76
CA THR A 552 71.06 -10.05 -7.63
C THR A 552 70.23 -10.46 -6.43
N VAL A 553 69.70 -9.47 -5.72
CA VAL A 553 68.73 -9.68 -4.64
C VAL A 553 67.33 -9.57 -5.23
N GLN A 554 66.38 -10.40 -4.81
CA GLN A 554 64.97 -10.20 -5.11
C GLN A 554 64.20 -10.26 -3.78
N VAL A 555 63.30 -9.33 -3.55
CA VAL A 555 62.55 -9.21 -2.31
C VAL A 555 61.07 -9.43 -2.57
N CYS A 556 60.50 -10.41 -1.89
CA CYS A 556 59.10 -10.80 -2.06
C CYS A 556 58.32 -10.73 -0.75
N VAL A 557 57.06 -10.30 -0.81
CA VAL A 557 56.02 -10.61 0.17
C VAL A 557 55.38 -11.93 -0.25
N VAL A 558 55.48 -12.93 0.63
CA VAL A 558 54.85 -14.24 0.41
C VAL A 558 53.95 -14.57 1.59
N ALA A 559 52.78 -15.15 1.31
CA ALA A 559 51.76 -15.41 2.32
C ALA A 559 52.25 -16.39 3.41
N GLU A 560 53.07 -17.38 3.04
CA GLU A 560 53.60 -18.39 3.97
C GLU A 560 54.51 -17.80 5.06
N ASP A 561 55.15 -16.65 4.80
CA ASP A 561 56.00 -15.96 5.77
C ASP A 561 55.23 -15.00 6.69
N GLN A 562 53.96 -14.70 6.36
CA GLN A 562 53.14 -13.81 7.17
C GLN A 562 52.46 -14.56 8.32
N GLU A 563 52.17 -13.82 9.39
CA GLU A 563 51.20 -14.25 10.40
C GLU A 563 49.81 -14.41 9.77
N GLU A 564 49.00 -15.32 10.33
CA GLU A 564 47.70 -15.70 9.78
C GLU A 564 46.78 -14.50 9.55
N THR A 565 46.76 -13.53 10.48
CA THR A 565 45.94 -12.31 10.37
C THR A 565 46.45 -11.32 9.32
N VAL A 566 47.75 -11.37 8.98
CA VAL A 566 48.38 -10.47 8.01
C VAL A 566 48.19 -10.97 6.58
N ARG A 567 48.13 -12.30 6.37
CA ARG A 567 47.92 -12.93 5.05
C ARG A 567 46.69 -12.40 4.29
N GLU A 568 45.67 -12.01 5.03
CA GLU A 568 44.43 -11.53 4.43
C GLU A 568 44.43 -10.05 4.09
N ILE A 569 45.42 -9.29 4.56
CA ILE A 569 45.42 -7.84 4.48
C ILE A 569 46.66 -7.25 3.82
N VAL A 570 47.60 -8.09 3.36
CA VAL A 570 48.74 -7.70 2.51
C VAL A 570 48.69 -8.47 1.19
N GLU A 571 48.99 -7.79 0.08
CA GLU A 571 49.13 -8.44 -1.22
C GLU A 571 50.48 -9.16 -1.34
N GLU A 572 50.47 -10.34 -1.96
CA GLU A 572 51.71 -10.99 -2.37
C GLU A 572 52.30 -10.30 -3.60
N GLY A 573 53.62 -10.15 -3.63
CA GLY A 573 54.31 -9.46 -4.70
C GLY A 573 55.82 -9.53 -4.52
N CYS A 574 56.56 -9.27 -5.59
CA CYS A 574 58.00 -9.11 -5.53
C CYS A 574 58.39 -7.84 -6.28
N ASP A 575 59.56 -7.31 -5.98
CA ASP A 575 60.27 -6.47 -6.94
C ASP A 575 60.65 -7.27 -8.21
N ASP A 576 61.03 -6.53 -9.26
CA ASP A 576 61.61 -7.15 -10.44
C ASP A 576 62.94 -7.79 -10.05
N TRP A 577 63.25 -8.93 -10.65
CA TRP A 577 64.54 -9.60 -10.54
C TRP A 577 65.58 -8.93 -11.45
N GLY A 578 66.84 -8.85 -11.02
CA GLY A 578 67.96 -8.46 -11.88
C GLY A 578 67.98 -6.96 -12.19
N ILE A 579 67.42 -6.15 -11.30
CA ILE A 579 67.52 -4.69 -11.35
C ILE A 579 69.01 -4.30 -11.24
N PRO A 580 69.54 -3.39 -12.08
CA PRO A 580 70.95 -2.99 -12.02
C PRO A 580 71.40 -2.52 -10.63
N GLU A 581 70.52 -1.78 -9.95
CA GLU A 581 70.73 -1.23 -8.61
C GLU A 581 70.83 -2.32 -7.52
N GLU A 582 70.30 -3.52 -7.74
CA GLU A 582 70.36 -4.64 -6.77
C GLU A 582 71.35 -5.74 -7.21
N SER A 583 72.07 -5.50 -8.31
CA SER A 583 72.92 -6.49 -8.97
C SER A 583 74.41 -6.19 -8.83
N ALA A 584 75.23 -7.24 -8.68
CA ALA A 584 76.68 -7.15 -8.69
C ALA A 584 77.31 -8.14 -9.68
N ARG A 585 78.49 -7.79 -10.20
CA ARG A 585 79.36 -8.67 -10.97
C ARG A 585 80.40 -9.32 -10.06
N LEU A 586 80.57 -10.63 -10.18
CA LEU A 586 81.65 -11.37 -9.52
C LEU A 586 82.91 -11.31 -10.38
N ARG A 587 83.98 -10.74 -9.85
CA ARG A 587 85.30 -10.68 -10.52
C ARG A 587 86.27 -11.62 -9.82
N LEU A 588 87.13 -12.27 -10.60
CA LEU A 588 88.26 -12.99 -10.03
C LEU A 588 89.26 -11.97 -9.46
N PRO A 589 89.92 -12.28 -8.32
CA PRO A 589 90.98 -11.42 -7.82
C PRO A 589 92.07 -11.28 -8.89
N GLU A 590 92.44 -10.04 -9.21
CA GLU A 590 93.58 -9.79 -10.08
C GLU A 590 94.82 -10.38 -9.41
N SER A 591 95.50 -11.30 -10.09
CA SER A 591 96.79 -11.79 -9.66
C SER A 591 97.77 -10.63 -9.72
N ASN A 592 98.09 -10.03 -8.58
CA ASN A 592 99.28 -9.18 -8.44
C ASN A 592 100.54 -10.05 -8.59
N GLU A 593 100.87 -10.48 -9.81
CA GLU A 593 102.25 -10.69 -10.21
C GLU A 593 102.77 -9.34 -10.70
N GLU A 594 103.25 -8.52 -9.76
CA GLU A 594 104.11 -7.40 -10.07
C GLU A 594 105.45 -7.97 -10.57
N PRO A 595 105.88 -7.74 -11.83
CA PRO A 595 107.18 -8.20 -12.30
C PRO A 595 108.28 -7.46 -11.54
N ALA A 596 109.18 -8.22 -10.91
CA ALA A 596 110.34 -7.69 -10.20
C ALA A 596 111.11 -6.67 -11.07
N PRO A 597 111.45 -5.47 -10.54
CA PRO A 597 112.18 -4.48 -11.32
C PRO A 597 113.63 -4.94 -11.56
N PRO A 598 114.21 -4.70 -12.74
CA PRO A 598 115.61 -4.99 -13.01
C PRO A 598 116.53 -4.05 -12.20
N THR A 599 117.59 -4.65 -11.65
CA THR A 599 118.66 -4.03 -10.87
C THR A 599 119.28 -2.80 -11.56
N PRO A 600 119.29 -1.60 -10.93
CA PRO A 600 120.09 -0.48 -11.40
C PRO A 600 121.46 -0.40 -10.72
N SER A 601 122.47 -0.13 -11.54
CA SER A 601 123.85 0.16 -11.17
C SER A 601 124.00 1.46 -10.39
N VAL A 602 124.96 1.46 -9.47
CA VAL A 602 125.42 2.56 -8.62
C VAL A 602 125.85 3.80 -9.42
N VAL A 603 125.30 4.98 -9.10
CA VAL A 603 125.96 6.30 -9.29
C VAL A 603 125.59 7.21 -8.10
N GLU A 604 126.58 7.95 -7.62
CA GLU A 604 126.64 8.73 -6.39
C GLU A 604 125.76 10.00 -6.33
N LEU A 605 125.42 10.34 -5.08
CA LEU A 605 124.92 11.60 -4.48
C LEU A 605 125.62 12.88 -5.00
N PRO A 606 124.97 14.08 -4.99
CA PRO A 606 124.82 14.83 -3.72
C PRO A 606 123.58 15.72 -3.52
N LYS A 607 123.17 15.76 -2.24
CA LYS A 607 122.74 16.89 -1.36
C LYS A 607 121.90 18.06 -1.91
N THR A 608 120.89 18.43 -1.10
CA THR A 608 120.55 19.77 -0.50
C THR A 608 119.09 20.23 -0.66
N GLY A 609 118.58 20.91 0.39
CA GLY A 609 117.47 21.88 0.39
C GLY A 609 116.09 21.28 0.70
N GLU A 610 115.57 21.35 1.94
CA GLU A 610 114.84 22.48 2.56
C GLU A 610 113.49 22.87 1.93
N ALA A 611 112.48 22.92 2.81
CA ALA A 611 111.26 23.76 2.79
C ALA A 611 110.22 23.48 1.68
N SER A 612 108.95 23.86 1.79
CA SER A 612 107.97 24.12 2.85
C SER A 612 106.72 24.60 2.10
N LEU A 613 105.54 24.32 2.63
CA LEU A 613 104.32 25.14 2.54
C LEU A 613 103.57 25.37 1.20
N MET A 614 102.23 25.34 1.38
CA MET A 614 101.11 25.91 0.60
C MET A 614 100.84 25.30 -0.79
N GLY A 615 99.61 24.96 -1.18
CA GLY A 615 98.32 25.53 -0.80
C GLY A 615 97.86 26.49 -1.91
N SER A 616 96.91 26.07 -2.74
CA SER A 616 96.11 26.85 -3.71
C SER A 616 95.10 25.86 -4.34
N GLY A 617 93.78 26.02 -4.36
CA GLY A 617 92.98 27.23 -4.25
C GLY A 617 92.66 27.80 -5.63
N ILE A 618 91.58 27.31 -6.27
CA ILE A 618 90.82 27.96 -7.36
C ILE A 618 89.37 27.47 -7.15
N GLY A 619 88.31 28.25 -6.96
CA GLY A 619 88.09 29.67 -7.18
C GLY A 619 87.05 29.88 -8.29
N GLY A 620 85.91 30.53 -7.99
CA GLY A 620 84.90 30.93 -8.99
C GLY A 620 83.48 30.53 -8.59
N LEU A 621 82.67 31.30 -7.84
CA LEU A 621 82.21 32.69 -8.00
C LEU A 621 81.12 32.84 -9.08
N LEU A 622 79.97 33.39 -8.62
CA LEU A 622 78.95 34.24 -9.27
C LEU A 622 77.52 33.68 -9.17
N LEU A 623 76.59 34.28 -8.41
CA LEU A 623 75.92 35.60 -8.52
C LEU A 623 74.83 35.67 -9.60
N LEU A 624 73.73 36.32 -9.19
CA LEU A 624 72.64 36.94 -9.97
C LEU A 624 71.51 36.01 -10.41
N ALA A 625 70.26 36.45 -10.54
CA ALA A 625 69.50 37.59 -10.05
C ALA A 625 68.07 37.37 -10.59
N SER A 626 67.05 37.72 -9.80
CA SER A 626 66.04 38.73 -10.15
C SER A 626 64.90 38.36 -11.11
N ALA A 627 63.82 39.12 -10.88
CA ALA A 627 62.60 39.30 -11.66
C ALA A 627 61.58 38.15 -11.51
N GLY A 628 60.40 38.38 -10.94
CA GLY A 628 59.45 39.47 -11.26
C GLY A 628 58.47 38.92 -12.29
N THR A 629 57.17 39.18 -12.33
CA THR A 629 56.32 40.20 -11.69
C THR A 629 54.87 39.83 -12.06
N MET A 630 53.89 40.24 -11.23
CA MET A 630 52.51 40.71 -11.55
C MET A 630 51.68 40.02 -12.66
N PHE A 631 50.40 39.69 -12.44
CA PHE A 631 49.25 40.63 -12.34
C PHE A 631 48.07 39.87 -11.67
N TRP A 632 47.38 40.40 -10.65
CA TRP A 632 46.15 41.25 -10.71
C TRP A 632 44.95 40.46 -11.31
N VAL A 633 43.72 40.35 -10.76
CA VAL A 633 42.73 41.39 -10.38
C VAL A 633 41.43 40.76 -9.79
N ARG A 634 40.93 41.33 -8.67
CA ARG A 634 39.51 41.54 -8.20
C ARG A 634 38.47 40.38 -8.16
N ARG A 635 37.38 40.43 -7.38
CA ARG A 635 36.84 41.18 -6.21
C ARG A 635 35.36 40.77 -6.10
N CYS A 636 34.81 40.73 -4.88
CA CYS A 636 33.37 40.82 -4.51
C CYS A 636 32.46 39.64 -4.89
N ALA A 637 31.39 39.28 -4.17
CA ALA A 637 30.79 39.68 -2.89
C ALA A 637 29.75 38.58 -2.55
N GLU A 638 29.65 38.12 -1.30
CA GLU A 638 28.58 38.49 -0.35
C GLU A 638 27.21 38.80 -0.97
N LYS A 639 26.21 37.95 -0.68
CA LYS A 639 24.81 38.32 -0.37
C LYS A 639 23.94 37.09 -0.01
N ARG A 640 23.54 37.02 1.27
CA ARG A 640 22.20 36.60 1.74
C ARG A 640 21.52 37.88 2.27
N PRO A 641 20.23 37.91 2.67
CA PRO A 641 19.03 37.14 2.26
C PRO A 641 17.84 38.09 1.90
N VAL A 642 16.77 37.59 1.28
CA VAL A 642 15.43 38.23 1.38
C VAL A 642 14.34 37.16 1.30
N TRP A 643 13.57 37.04 2.38
CA TRP A 643 12.22 36.46 2.43
C TRP A 643 11.20 37.45 1.87
N PRO A 644 10.06 36.97 1.33
CA PRO A 644 8.82 37.69 1.47
C PRO A 644 7.78 36.94 2.32
N ALA A 645 7.14 37.76 3.15
CA ALA A 645 5.88 37.64 3.86
C ALA A 645 4.78 36.89 3.08
N GLU A 646 4.01 36.01 3.75
CA GLU A 646 2.73 36.34 4.39
C GLU A 646 1.63 36.69 3.37
N VAL A 647 0.76 35.71 3.10
CA VAL A 647 -0.60 35.96 2.59
C VAL A 647 -1.58 35.41 3.61
N ARG A 648 -2.29 36.35 4.21
CA ARG A 648 -3.45 36.16 5.07
C ARG A 648 -4.60 36.79 4.31
N GLU A 649 -5.57 36.02 3.86
CA GLU A 649 -6.88 36.55 3.49
C GLU A 649 -7.99 35.58 3.94
N SER A 650 -8.98 36.22 4.53
CA SER A 650 -10.19 35.73 5.18
C SER A 650 -11.30 35.38 4.20
N GLY A 651 -12.17 34.44 4.58
CA GLY A 651 -13.50 34.29 3.98
C GLY A 651 -14.35 33.26 4.70
N GLU A 652 -15.10 33.70 5.73
CA GLU A 652 -16.34 33.06 6.15
C GLU A 652 -17.49 33.49 5.21
N ALA A 653 -18.24 32.51 4.70
CA ALA A 653 -19.68 32.54 4.45
C ALA A 653 -20.17 31.09 4.28
#